data_AF-A0A7Y5L220-F1
#
_entry.id   AF-A0A7Y5L220-F1
#
_cell.length_a   1.000
_cell.length_b   1.000
_cell.length_c   1.000
_cell.angle_alpha   90.00
_cell.angle_beta   90.00
_cell.angle_gamma   90.00
#
_symmetry.space_group_name_H-M   'P 1'
#
loop_
_entity.id
_entity.type
_entity.pdbx_description
1 polymer ?
#
loop_
_entity_poly.entity_id
_entity_poly.type
_entity_poly.pdbx_seq_one_letter_code
_entity_poly.pdbx_strand_id
1 'polypeptide(L)'
;MRRFVIGTAGHVDHGKTTLVRALTGIDTDRLPEEKRRGITIELGFAPWQIDPETSVSIIDVPGHRRLVHTMIAGAVGMELVLLVVAADEGVMPQTREHIAACELLGIRRAVVAVTKSDRVERELAELAGEEISELLRGRIEHEIVVCSAKTGDGLETLRATLRRALAALPEPEKASSSHLSVDRVFSVKGAGTVATGTLVRGAIRTGDGLFVVGETPPRQTGARGLHVHDRGVELAEAPTRLAVNLASLGLEDISRGDVVTSDPNLQPTSRFDARLTMLKAIRSSAALEVYVGTARAPGRLQILSPEEELEDGTITPALGRIRIDRPLAVTGGDRFVLRGGSGKGAFGAVIGGGVVLDARPPPMRDRKKRRKVLSALVGADVASTLRALVAERAPKPLASKDLGARFSLATQAIERAAEKAADRGEVVRIKDEGYLDRDALTSLARKARDLTREHHEGHPLERGIKLETLRQRLAERAGAPAAQEAIRHAAKKSLEGIPILVEGDIARIEGFVDGVGPVVGGPVEKARRALADAGLKGTGEFAITELLAVPVKEVRAVLAKLVRDGHAIAAGGQWFDRAAVDALRAAVVGHFGAHDVLTIAEFKDMSGLGRKQAIPLLELFDRDGTSVRRGDDRVAGPKARPKV
;
A
#
# COMPACT_ATOMS: atom_id res chain seq x y z
N MET A 1 31.12 18.64 -9.06
CA MET A 1 30.28 19.75 -9.53
C MET A 1 28.90 19.60 -8.91
N ARG A 2 28.48 20.51 -8.03
CA ARG A 2 27.15 20.51 -7.40
C ARG A 2 26.15 21.21 -8.33
N ARG A 3 24.95 20.64 -8.44
CA ARG A 3 23.89 21.17 -9.31
C ARG A 3 22.76 21.70 -8.45
N PHE A 4 22.19 22.82 -8.86
CA PHE A 4 21.07 23.46 -8.20
C PHE A 4 19.96 23.80 -9.17
N VAL A 5 18.73 23.90 -8.65
CA VAL A 5 17.57 24.43 -9.39
C VAL A 5 17.05 25.65 -8.65
N ILE A 6 17.08 26.80 -9.32
CA ILE A 6 16.49 28.04 -8.79
C ILE A 6 15.44 28.56 -9.76
N GLY A 7 14.54 29.38 -9.24
CA GLY A 7 13.57 30.06 -10.09
C GLY A 7 13.44 31.53 -9.82
N THR A 8 13.02 32.27 -10.84
CA THR A 8 12.57 33.63 -10.64
C THR A 8 11.17 33.62 -10.03
N ALA A 9 10.81 34.65 -9.28
CA ALA A 9 9.44 34.91 -8.86
C ALA A 9 9.23 36.42 -8.72
N GLY A 10 8.01 36.91 -8.90
CA GLY A 10 7.70 38.33 -8.79
C GLY A 10 6.63 38.76 -9.77
N HIS A 11 6.10 39.97 -9.56
CA HIS A 11 5.08 40.58 -10.40
C HIS A 11 5.51 40.70 -11.87
N VAL A 12 4.54 40.77 -12.76
CA VAL A 12 4.76 41.12 -14.17
C VAL A 12 5.54 42.43 -14.28
N ASP A 13 6.40 42.56 -15.29
CA ASP A 13 7.21 43.76 -15.56
C ASP A 13 8.17 44.23 -14.46
N HIS A 14 8.39 43.45 -13.40
CA HIS A 14 9.47 43.69 -12.44
C HIS A 14 10.86 43.28 -12.98
N GLY A 15 11.00 42.87 -14.24
CA GLY A 15 12.30 42.62 -14.86
C GLY A 15 12.94 41.25 -14.58
N LYS A 16 12.13 40.21 -14.28
CA LYS A 16 12.62 38.82 -14.08
C LYS A 16 13.48 38.33 -15.24
N THR A 17 12.93 38.31 -16.45
CA THR A 17 13.60 37.85 -17.68
C THR A 17 14.83 38.68 -18.00
N THR A 18 14.74 40.01 -17.85
CA THR A 18 15.87 40.93 -18.05
C THR A 18 17.01 40.64 -17.07
N LEU A 19 16.69 40.35 -15.80
CA LEU A 19 17.67 40.00 -14.78
C LEU A 19 18.33 38.64 -15.09
N VAL A 20 17.55 37.63 -15.49
CA VAL A 20 18.09 36.32 -15.91
C VAL A 20 19.04 36.48 -17.08
N ARG A 21 18.69 37.28 -18.08
CA ARG A 21 19.58 37.58 -19.22
C ARG A 21 20.85 38.30 -18.78
N ALA A 22 20.76 39.26 -17.85
CA ALA A 22 21.93 39.97 -17.33
C ALA A 22 22.87 39.05 -16.52
N LEU A 23 22.31 38.08 -15.80
CA LEU A 23 23.09 37.11 -15.02
C LEU A 23 23.73 36.03 -15.89
N THR A 24 22.99 35.49 -16.85
CA THR A 24 23.35 34.25 -17.59
C THR A 24 23.78 34.48 -19.03
N GLY A 25 23.43 35.62 -19.62
CA GLY A 25 23.56 35.88 -21.05
C GLY A 25 22.47 35.22 -21.92
N ILE A 26 21.54 34.47 -21.33
CA ILE A 26 20.53 33.69 -22.05
C ILE A 26 19.19 34.44 -22.06
N ASP A 27 18.59 34.57 -23.24
CA ASP A 27 17.23 35.08 -23.42
C ASP A 27 16.22 33.94 -23.21
N THR A 28 15.37 34.08 -22.19
CA THR A 28 14.40 33.06 -21.80
C THR A 28 13.08 33.14 -22.56
N ASP A 29 12.77 34.30 -23.17
CA ASP A 29 11.56 34.48 -23.99
C ASP A 29 11.78 33.84 -25.37
N ARG A 30 11.11 32.72 -25.63
CA ARG A 30 11.30 31.92 -26.84
C ARG A 30 10.18 32.13 -27.85
N LEU A 31 8.97 32.40 -27.39
CA LEU A 31 7.80 32.53 -28.26
C LEU A 31 7.77 33.92 -28.92
N PRO A 32 7.40 34.02 -30.21
CA PRO A 32 7.19 35.30 -30.87
C PRO A 32 6.14 36.18 -30.18
N GLU A 33 5.19 35.58 -29.45
CA GLU A 33 4.21 36.31 -28.65
C GLU A 33 4.80 36.92 -27.37
N GLU A 34 5.70 36.20 -26.69
CA GLU A 34 6.40 36.71 -25.49
C GLU A 34 7.20 37.96 -25.84
N LYS A 35 8.00 37.91 -26.92
CA LYS A 35 8.81 39.03 -27.40
C LYS A 35 7.99 40.25 -27.83
N ARG A 36 6.80 40.02 -28.41
CA ARG A 36 5.91 41.11 -28.84
C ARG A 36 5.19 41.78 -27.68
N ARG A 37 4.82 41.02 -26.66
CA ARG A 37 4.03 41.50 -25.52
C ARG A 37 4.86 41.87 -24.29
N GLY A 38 6.15 41.51 -24.26
CA GLY A 38 7.03 41.71 -23.10
C GLY A 38 6.64 40.88 -21.88
N ILE A 39 5.88 39.78 -22.08
CA ILE A 39 5.42 38.90 -21.00
C ILE A 39 5.90 37.49 -21.26
N THR A 40 6.47 36.84 -20.24
CA THR A 40 6.75 35.40 -20.25
C THR A 40 5.45 34.62 -20.13
N ILE A 41 5.23 33.65 -21.03
CA ILE A 41 4.02 32.84 -21.13
C ILE A 41 4.31 31.41 -20.68
N GLU A 42 5.41 30.84 -21.17
CA GLU A 42 5.91 29.51 -20.78
C GLU A 42 7.05 29.59 -19.77
N LEU A 43 7.46 28.45 -19.23
CA LEU A 43 8.68 28.39 -18.43
C LEU A 43 9.91 28.63 -19.31
N GLY A 44 10.69 29.65 -18.95
CA GLY A 44 12.00 29.91 -19.54
C GLY A 44 13.08 29.12 -18.81
N PHE A 45 14.13 28.71 -19.53
CA PHE A 45 15.22 27.93 -18.94
C PHE A 45 16.57 28.52 -19.33
N ALA A 46 17.39 28.85 -18.32
CA ALA A 46 18.73 29.39 -18.48
C ALA A 46 19.73 28.60 -17.61
N PRO A 47 20.51 27.67 -18.20
CA PRO A 47 21.65 27.08 -17.51
C PRO A 47 22.70 28.15 -17.19
N TRP A 48 23.23 28.11 -15.97
CA TRP A 48 24.19 29.09 -15.49
C TRP A 48 25.30 28.41 -14.70
N GLN A 49 26.54 28.55 -15.19
CA GLN A 49 27.72 28.13 -14.46
C GLN A 49 28.23 29.34 -13.66
N ILE A 50 27.92 29.37 -12.35
CA ILE A 50 28.29 30.49 -11.48
C ILE A 50 29.77 30.43 -11.09
N ASP A 51 30.34 29.22 -11.02
CA ASP A 51 31.76 28.95 -10.79
C ASP A 51 32.13 27.53 -11.30
N PRO A 52 33.43 27.13 -11.28
CA PRO A 52 33.85 25.82 -11.80
C PRO A 52 33.19 24.62 -11.12
N GLU A 53 32.75 24.75 -9.87
CA GLU A 53 32.21 23.66 -9.07
C GLU A 53 30.68 23.69 -8.94
N THR A 54 30.05 24.82 -9.30
CA THR A 54 28.62 25.07 -9.09
C THR A 54 27.90 25.37 -10.40
N SER A 55 26.87 24.57 -10.68
CA SER A 55 26.02 24.71 -11.86
C SER A 55 24.56 24.90 -11.43
N VAL A 56 23.87 25.85 -12.05
CA VAL A 56 22.52 26.28 -11.68
C VAL A 56 21.60 26.16 -12.89
N SER A 57 20.42 25.60 -12.69
CA SER A 57 19.33 25.64 -13.67
C SER A 57 18.37 26.75 -13.24
N ILE A 58 18.38 27.90 -13.93
CA ILE A 58 17.40 28.95 -13.65
C ILE A 58 16.12 28.65 -14.44
N ILE A 59 15.00 28.61 -13.72
CA ILE A 59 13.65 28.51 -14.27
C ILE A 59 13.02 29.91 -14.20
N ASP A 60 12.86 30.56 -15.35
CA ASP A 60 12.17 31.84 -15.43
C ASP A 60 10.65 31.61 -15.47
N VAL A 61 9.94 32.03 -14.42
CA VAL A 61 8.51 31.79 -14.29
C VAL A 61 7.69 33.02 -14.69
N PRO A 62 6.49 32.83 -15.29
CA PRO A 62 5.62 33.93 -15.63
C PRO A 62 5.09 34.65 -14.37
N GLY A 63 5.03 35.99 -14.41
CA GLY A 63 4.49 36.81 -13.32
C GLY A 63 2.98 37.04 -13.38
N HIS A 64 2.36 36.83 -14.54
CA HIS A 64 0.97 37.23 -14.77
C HIS A 64 -0.05 36.36 -13.99
N ARG A 65 -1.10 36.98 -13.42
CA ARG A 65 -2.10 36.30 -12.57
C ARG A 65 -2.73 35.05 -13.21
N ARG A 66 -2.94 35.06 -14.53
CA ARG A 66 -3.55 33.91 -15.25
C ARG A 66 -2.58 32.73 -15.37
N LEU A 67 -1.27 32.95 -15.19
CA LEU A 67 -0.19 31.99 -15.39
C LEU A 67 0.41 31.46 -14.09
N VAL A 68 -0.18 31.76 -12.94
CA VAL A 68 0.23 31.21 -11.64
C VAL A 68 0.28 29.67 -11.65
N HIS A 69 -0.57 29.00 -12.45
CA HIS A 69 -0.51 27.56 -12.63
C HIS A 69 0.81 27.08 -13.26
N THR A 70 1.36 27.85 -14.20
CA THR A 70 2.66 27.61 -14.82
C THR A 70 3.78 27.89 -13.83
N MET A 71 3.67 28.97 -13.05
CA MET A 71 4.64 29.26 -11.99
C MET A 71 4.70 28.13 -10.95
N ILE A 72 3.56 27.64 -10.45
CA ILE A 72 3.52 26.54 -9.47
C ILE A 72 4.24 25.31 -10.01
N ALA A 73 4.00 24.96 -11.28
CA ALA A 73 4.68 23.84 -11.93
C ALA A 73 6.19 24.07 -12.09
N GLY A 74 6.62 25.31 -12.38
CA GLY A 74 8.04 25.67 -12.44
C GLY A 74 8.72 25.62 -11.08
N ALA A 75 7.98 25.94 -10.01
CA ALA A 75 8.49 25.98 -8.63
C ALA A 75 8.79 24.60 -8.04
N VAL A 76 8.39 23.53 -8.72
CA VAL A 76 8.64 22.15 -8.32
C VAL A 76 10.13 21.85 -8.35
N GLY A 77 10.67 21.48 -7.19
CA GLY A 77 12.09 21.12 -7.03
C GLY A 77 13.04 22.30 -7.00
N MET A 78 12.55 23.54 -6.93
CA MET A 78 13.41 24.70 -6.64
C MET A 78 13.92 24.63 -5.20
N GLU A 79 15.22 24.84 -5.01
CA GLU A 79 15.83 24.87 -3.68
C GLU A 79 15.88 26.30 -3.12
N LEU A 80 15.93 27.29 -4.01
CA LEU A 80 16.02 28.72 -3.71
C LEU A 80 15.21 29.50 -4.75
N VAL A 81 14.54 30.57 -4.29
CA VAL A 81 13.83 31.49 -5.17
C VAL A 81 14.59 32.82 -5.31
N LEU A 82 14.82 33.26 -6.55
CA LEU A 82 15.28 34.61 -6.88
C LEU A 82 14.03 35.50 -6.98
N LEU A 83 13.72 36.20 -5.90
CA LEU A 83 12.54 37.05 -5.81
C LEU A 83 12.84 38.44 -6.37
N VAL A 84 12.11 38.83 -7.40
CA VAL A 84 12.33 40.07 -8.15
C VAL A 84 11.25 41.08 -7.81
N VAL A 85 11.67 42.19 -7.22
CA VAL A 85 10.81 43.32 -6.83
C VAL A 85 11.32 44.56 -7.54
N ALA A 86 10.44 45.35 -8.16
CA ALA A 86 10.87 46.59 -8.79
C ALA A 86 10.89 47.71 -7.74
N ALA A 87 11.96 48.51 -7.72
CA ALA A 87 12.14 49.59 -6.76
C ALA A 87 11.09 50.71 -6.92
N ASP A 88 10.53 50.87 -8.12
CA ASP A 88 9.49 51.85 -8.45
C ASP A 88 8.07 51.41 -8.05
N GLU A 89 7.82 50.11 -7.89
CA GLU A 89 6.47 49.56 -7.60
C GLU A 89 6.38 48.86 -6.23
N GLY A 90 7.49 48.42 -5.65
CA GLY A 90 7.51 47.72 -4.38
C GLY A 90 6.73 46.39 -4.41
N VAL A 91 6.12 46.02 -3.29
CA VAL A 91 5.47 44.71 -3.13
C VAL A 91 4.06 44.66 -3.74
N MET A 92 3.95 43.97 -4.87
CA MET A 92 2.69 43.81 -5.61
C MET A 92 1.91 42.52 -5.27
N PRO A 93 0.61 42.41 -5.60
CA PRO A 93 -0.22 41.24 -5.27
C PRO A 93 0.31 39.90 -5.80
N GLN A 94 0.88 39.89 -7.01
CA GLN A 94 1.48 38.67 -7.60
C GLN A 94 2.75 38.25 -6.84
N THR A 95 3.54 39.21 -6.33
CA THR A 95 4.67 38.93 -5.44
C THR A 95 4.21 38.20 -4.18
N ARG A 96 3.12 38.67 -3.55
CA ARG A 96 2.51 38.01 -2.37
C ARG A 96 2.01 36.60 -2.70
N GLU A 97 1.35 36.41 -3.84
CA GLU A 97 0.86 35.10 -4.29
C GLU A 97 2.01 34.13 -4.60
N HIS A 98 3.10 34.63 -5.18
CA HIS A 98 4.28 33.82 -5.46
C HIS A 98 4.99 33.36 -4.19
N ILE A 99 5.17 34.26 -3.22
CA ILE A 99 5.75 33.93 -1.92
C ILE A 99 4.92 32.86 -1.22
N ALA A 100 3.59 33.01 -1.22
CA ALA A 100 2.67 32.03 -0.65
C ALA A 100 2.82 30.65 -1.31
N ALA A 101 2.89 30.60 -2.65
CA ALA A 101 3.09 29.33 -3.36
C ALA A 101 4.46 28.70 -3.05
N CYS A 102 5.54 29.49 -3.04
CA CYS A 102 6.89 29.03 -2.73
C CYS A 102 6.99 28.46 -1.31
N GLU A 103 6.39 29.14 -0.33
CA GLU A 103 6.32 28.68 1.06
C GLU A 103 5.58 27.33 1.18
N LEU A 104 4.42 27.20 0.54
CA LEU A 104 3.64 25.96 0.54
C LEU A 104 4.39 24.80 -0.14
N LEU A 105 5.14 25.10 -1.20
CA LEU A 105 6.04 24.17 -1.88
C LEU A 105 7.35 23.91 -1.11
N GLY A 106 7.52 24.54 0.06
CA GLY A 106 8.62 24.23 0.98
C GLY A 106 9.94 24.91 0.65
N ILE A 107 9.93 25.92 -0.22
CA ILE A 107 11.11 26.74 -0.50
C ILE A 107 11.35 27.63 0.72
N ARG A 108 12.50 27.48 1.38
CA ARG A 108 12.82 28.15 2.65
C ARG A 108 13.85 29.26 2.55
N ARG A 109 14.53 29.39 1.41
CA ARG A 109 15.52 30.45 1.16
C ARG A 109 15.16 31.25 -0.09
N ALA A 110 15.41 32.55 -0.03
CA ALA A 110 15.28 33.47 -1.15
C ALA A 110 16.48 34.42 -1.24
N VAL A 111 16.80 34.84 -2.46
CA VAL A 111 17.59 36.06 -2.68
C VAL A 111 16.67 37.07 -3.34
N VAL A 112 16.53 38.23 -2.73
CA VAL A 112 15.66 39.29 -3.22
C VAL A 112 16.49 40.26 -4.04
N ALA A 113 16.16 40.39 -5.32
CA ALA A 113 16.68 41.41 -6.21
C ALA A 113 15.69 42.57 -6.28
N VAL A 114 16.04 43.68 -5.63
CA VAL A 114 15.32 44.96 -5.80
C VAL A 114 15.86 45.62 -7.07
N THR A 115 15.12 45.40 -8.16
CA THR A 115 15.47 45.77 -9.53
C THR A 115 15.01 47.18 -9.90
N LYS A 116 15.46 47.68 -11.06
CA LYS A 116 15.15 49.03 -11.56
C LYS A 116 15.57 50.15 -10.61
N SER A 117 16.63 49.93 -9.83
CA SER A 117 17.20 50.96 -8.95
C SER A 117 17.65 52.21 -9.70
N ASP A 118 17.88 52.12 -11.02
CA ASP A 118 18.20 53.27 -11.88
C ASP A 118 17.04 54.26 -12.10
N ARG A 119 15.82 53.90 -11.69
CA ARG A 119 14.61 54.74 -11.88
C ARG A 119 14.22 55.53 -10.65
N VAL A 120 14.81 55.23 -9.50
CA VAL A 120 14.41 55.79 -8.21
C VAL A 120 15.63 56.20 -7.41
N GLU A 121 15.42 57.05 -6.41
CA GLU A 121 16.46 57.37 -5.43
C GLU A 121 16.73 56.15 -4.52
N ARG A 122 17.93 56.12 -3.95
CA ARG A 122 18.41 54.98 -3.15
C ARG A 122 17.51 54.68 -1.95
N GLU A 123 17.01 55.71 -1.27
CA GLU A 123 16.13 55.57 -0.11
C GLU A 123 14.83 54.82 -0.47
N LEU A 124 14.26 55.10 -1.64
CA LEU A 124 13.05 54.41 -2.10
C LEU A 124 13.33 52.93 -2.45
N ALA A 125 14.50 52.64 -3.04
CA ALA A 125 14.90 51.26 -3.30
C ALA A 125 15.15 50.46 -2.00
N GLU A 126 15.73 51.09 -0.99
CA GLU A 126 15.92 50.49 0.33
C GLU A 126 14.58 50.23 1.03
N LEU A 127 13.63 51.17 0.95
CA LEU A 127 12.27 51.00 1.47
C LEU A 127 11.54 49.80 0.82
N ALA A 128 11.64 49.66 -0.50
CA ALA A 128 11.07 48.50 -1.20
C ALA A 128 11.70 47.17 -0.72
N GLY A 129 12.99 47.20 -0.33
CA GLY A 129 13.69 46.11 0.33
C GLY A 129 13.17 45.81 1.75
N GLU A 130 12.87 46.83 2.53
CA GLU A 130 12.30 46.66 3.87
C GLU A 130 10.89 46.07 3.83
N GLU A 131 10.03 46.55 2.93
CA GLU A 131 8.66 46.03 2.75
C GLU A 131 8.66 44.53 2.44
N ILE A 132 9.55 44.10 1.54
CA ILE A 132 9.66 42.68 1.19
C ILE A 132 10.29 41.86 2.32
N SER A 133 11.23 42.43 3.08
CA SER A 133 11.80 41.77 4.25
C SER A 133 10.74 41.49 5.30
N GLU A 134 9.88 42.47 5.57
CA GLU A 134 8.76 42.32 6.50
C GLU A 134 7.80 41.20 6.05
N LEU A 135 7.49 41.14 4.75
CA LEU A 135 6.63 40.10 4.19
C LEU A 135 7.21 38.68 4.30
N LEU A 136 8.53 38.55 4.21
CA LEU A 136 9.24 37.25 4.26
C LEU A 136 9.61 36.82 5.68
N ARG A 137 9.62 37.75 6.65
CA ARG A 137 10.01 37.51 8.05
C ARG A 137 9.26 36.32 8.65
N GLY A 138 10.01 35.35 9.17
CA GLY A 138 9.46 34.13 9.77
C GLY A 138 8.92 33.07 8.79
N ARG A 139 8.90 33.37 7.49
CA ARG A 139 8.36 32.48 6.45
C ARG A 139 9.45 31.89 5.55
N ILE A 140 10.34 32.75 5.06
CA ILE A 140 11.44 32.43 4.14
C ILE A 140 12.67 33.23 4.57
N GLU A 141 13.79 32.54 4.80
CA GLU A 141 15.09 33.17 5.04
C GLU A 141 15.54 33.89 3.77
N HIS A 142 16.03 35.12 3.89
CA HIS A 142 16.30 35.93 2.72
C HIS A 142 17.48 36.89 2.90
N GLU A 143 18.10 37.22 1.78
CA GLU A 143 19.10 38.27 1.64
C GLU A 143 18.64 39.24 0.54
N ILE A 144 18.89 40.54 0.71
CA ILE A 144 18.38 41.58 -0.19
C ILE A 144 19.54 42.25 -0.90
N VAL A 145 19.40 42.42 -2.22
CA VAL A 145 20.35 43.13 -3.07
C VAL A 145 19.61 44.11 -3.96
N VAL A 146 19.97 45.39 -3.86
CA VAL A 146 19.53 46.43 -4.78
C VAL A 146 20.38 46.37 -6.04
N CYS A 147 19.75 46.35 -7.21
CA CYS A 147 20.46 46.23 -8.48
C CYS A 147 19.69 46.84 -9.67
N SER A 148 20.41 47.06 -10.77
CA SER A 148 19.82 47.38 -12.07
C SER A 148 20.43 46.53 -13.17
N ALA A 149 19.59 45.74 -13.82
CA ALA A 149 19.99 44.97 -15.00
C ALA A 149 20.34 45.87 -16.20
N LYS A 150 19.94 47.14 -16.19
CA LYS A 150 20.21 48.11 -17.26
C LYS A 150 21.60 48.75 -17.11
N THR A 151 21.96 49.18 -15.90
CA THR A 151 23.25 49.83 -15.64
C THR A 151 24.35 48.82 -15.27
N GLY A 152 23.96 47.62 -14.83
CA GLY A 152 24.88 46.61 -14.30
C GLY A 152 25.15 46.76 -12.79
N ASP A 153 24.63 47.82 -12.16
CA ASP A 153 24.84 48.08 -10.74
C ASP A 153 24.24 46.97 -9.87
N GLY A 154 24.96 46.59 -8.81
CA GLY A 154 24.58 45.53 -7.87
C GLY A 154 24.58 44.09 -8.43
N LEU A 155 24.84 43.86 -9.72
CA LEU A 155 24.78 42.50 -10.30
C LEU A 155 25.88 41.57 -9.76
N GLU A 156 27.10 42.06 -9.57
CA GLU A 156 28.18 41.25 -8.99
C GLU A 156 27.89 40.90 -7.51
N THR A 157 27.33 41.85 -6.75
CA THR A 157 26.85 41.61 -5.38
C THR A 157 25.73 40.57 -5.35
N LEU A 158 24.82 40.61 -6.32
CA LEU A 158 23.75 39.62 -6.48
C LEU A 158 24.31 38.23 -6.79
N ARG A 159 25.31 38.13 -7.69
CA ARG A 159 26.01 36.87 -8.00
C ARG A 159 26.70 36.29 -6.77
N ALA A 160 27.44 37.12 -6.04
CA ALA A 160 28.13 36.70 -4.81
C ALA A 160 27.15 36.22 -3.72
N THR A 161 26.02 36.92 -3.57
CA THR A 161 24.96 36.55 -2.61
C THR A 161 24.27 35.25 -3.01
N LEU A 162 23.92 35.07 -4.29
CA LEU A 162 23.38 33.81 -4.80
C LEU A 162 24.35 32.65 -4.54
N ARG A 163 25.65 32.84 -4.80
CA ARG A 163 26.67 31.82 -4.53
C ARG A 163 26.71 31.43 -3.05
N ARG A 164 26.73 32.41 -2.14
CA ARG A 164 26.73 32.18 -0.70
C ARG A 164 25.46 31.44 -0.25
N ALA A 165 24.30 31.87 -0.71
CA ALA A 165 23.02 31.27 -0.35
C ALA A 165 22.90 29.82 -0.85
N LEU A 166 23.39 29.52 -2.07
CA LEU A 166 23.44 28.17 -2.62
C LEU A 166 24.41 27.27 -1.85
N ALA A 167 25.59 27.78 -1.49
CA ALA A 167 26.56 27.02 -0.69
C ALA A 167 26.02 26.63 0.70
N ALA A 168 25.14 27.46 1.28
CA ALA A 168 24.51 27.22 2.57
C ALA A 168 23.31 26.24 2.52
N LEU A 169 22.92 25.75 1.33
CA LEU A 169 21.87 24.74 1.21
C LEU A 169 22.37 23.38 1.72
N PRO A 170 21.55 22.62 2.46
CA PRO A 170 21.91 21.27 2.91
C PRO A 170 22.12 20.33 1.72
N GLU A 171 22.84 19.23 1.95
CA GLU A 171 22.91 18.17 0.94
C GLU A 171 21.52 17.53 0.73
N PRO A 172 21.16 17.18 -0.52
CA PRO A 172 19.91 16.49 -0.79
C PRO A 172 19.83 15.15 -0.07
N GLU A 173 18.67 14.82 0.49
CA GLU A 173 18.44 13.50 1.07
C GLU A 173 18.51 12.40 0.00
N LYS A 174 19.17 11.29 0.34
CA LYS A 174 19.21 10.12 -0.53
C LYS A 174 17.83 9.46 -0.56
N ALA A 175 17.25 9.34 -1.74
CA ALA A 175 16.00 8.61 -1.96
C ALA A 175 16.25 7.24 -2.60
N SER A 176 15.42 6.25 -2.24
CA SER A 176 15.47 4.90 -2.79
C SER A 176 14.94 4.81 -4.23
N SER A 177 14.19 5.81 -4.68
CA SER A 177 13.59 5.85 -6.01
C SER A 177 13.68 7.25 -6.61
N SER A 178 13.77 7.31 -7.94
CA SER A 178 13.75 8.57 -8.68
C SER A 178 12.35 9.16 -8.79
N HIS A 179 12.23 10.49 -8.84
CA HIS A 179 10.98 11.19 -9.10
C HIS A 179 11.24 12.40 -9.99
N LEU A 180 11.00 12.25 -11.30
CA LEU A 180 11.09 13.31 -12.29
C LEU A 180 9.68 13.83 -12.60
N SER A 181 9.39 15.08 -12.26
CA SER A 181 8.11 15.73 -12.59
C SER A 181 8.19 16.33 -13.99
N VAL A 182 7.39 15.81 -14.93
CA VAL A 182 7.46 16.17 -16.35
C VAL A 182 6.77 17.50 -16.60
N ASP A 183 7.48 18.43 -17.26
CA ASP A 183 6.94 19.72 -17.67
C ASP A 183 6.75 19.89 -19.18
N ARG A 184 7.56 19.19 -19.99
CA ARG A 184 7.43 19.16 -21.45
C ARG A 184 7.76 17.78 -22.00
N VAL A 185 7.10 17.45 -23.11
CA VAL A 185 7.33 16.23 -23.88
C VAL A 185 7.45 16.64 -25.34
N PHE A 186 8.46 16.12 -26.04
CA PHE A 186 8.65 16.35 -27.47
C PHE A 186 9.39 15.17 -28.10
N SER A 187 9.34 15.06 -29.42
CA SER A 187 10.08 14.04 -30.16
C SER A 187 11.33 14.66 -30.78
N VAL A 188 12.44 13.93 -30.70
CA VAL A 188 13.69 14.27 -31.38
C VAL A 188 13.94 13.23 -32.46
N LYS A 189 14.14 13.70 -33.71
CA LYS A 189 14.38 12.84 -34.87
C LYS A 189 15.57 11.91 -34.59
N GLY A 190 15.33 10.60 -34.69
CA GLY A 190 16.33 9.56 -34.44
C GLY A 190 16.49 9.14 -32.96
N ALA A 191 16.09 9.96 -31.99
CA ALA A 191 16.19 9.62 -30.57
C ALA A 191 14.87 9.05 -30.01
N GLY A 192 13.72 9.52 -30.50
CA GLY A 192 12.39 9.11 -30.03
C GLY A 192 11.75 10.17 -29.13
N THR A 193 10.97 9.71 -28.14
CA THR A 193 10.24 10.55 -27.19
C THR A 193 11.16 11.03 -26.07
N VAL A 194 11.27 12.35 -25.91
CA VAL A 194 12.05 12.99 -24.86
C VAL A 194 11.11 13.73 -23.91
N ALA A 195 11.23 13.42 -22.62
CA ALA A 195 10.55 14.12 -21.56
C ALA A 195 11.54 15.01 -20.80
N THR A 196 11.17 16.26 -20.55
CA THR A 196 11.94 17.17 -19.69
C THR A 196 11.18 17.50 -18.42
N GLY A 197 11.93 17.70 -17.35
CA GLY A 197 11.37 18.02 -16.05
C GLY A 197 12.44 18.29 -15.00
N THR A 198 11.98 18.46 -13.76
CA THR A 198 12.87 18.54 -12.59
C THR A 198 12.91 17.18 -11.91
N LEU A 199 14.10 16.57 -11.80
CA LEU A 199 14.34 15.41 -10.98
C LEU A 199 14.39 15.88 -9.52
N VAL A 200 13.32 15.65 -8.78
CA VAL A 200 13.11 16.22 -7.42
C VAL A 200 13.82 15.38 -6.36
N ARG A 201 13.93 14.06 -6.57
CA ARG A 201 14.62 13.14 -5.67
C ARG A 201 15.13 11.91 -6.41
N GLY A 202 16.08 11.23 -5.78
CA GLY A 202 16.72 10.02 -6.29
C GLY A 202 17.68 10.30 -7.44
N ALA A 203 18.03 9.25 -8.17
CA ALA A 203 18.96 9.32 -9.29
C ALA A 203 18.48 8.44 -10.44
N ILE A 204 18.85 8.79 -11.67
CA ILE A 204 18.57 8.02 -12.87
C ILE A 204 19.88 7.79 -13.62
N ARG A 205 20.16 6.54 -13.98
CA ARG A 205 21.24 6.15 -14.88
C ARG A 205 20.71 5.80 -16.26
N THR A 206 21.54 6.02 -17.27
CA THR A 206 21.26 5.50 -18.61
C THR A 206 21.20 3.97 -18.54
N GLY A 207 20.15 3.39 -19.13
CA GLY A 207 19.83 1.96 -19.06
C GLY A 207 18.85 1.57 -17.95
N ASP A 208 18.53 2.46 -16.99
CA ASP A 208 17.59 2.14 -15.91
C ASP A 208 16.19 1.83 -16.45
N GLY A 209 15.54 0.83 -15.84
CA GLY A 209 14.11 0.59 -16.00
C GLY A 209 13.30 1.62 -15.22
N LEU A 210 12.33 2.24 -15.90
CA LEU A 210 11.53 3.33 -15.35
C LEU A 210 10.04 3.09 -15.58
N PHE A 211 9.21 3.86 -14.91
CA PHE A 211 7.75 3.87 -15.03
C PHE A 211 7.28 5.30 -15.27
N VAL A 212 6.34 5.45 -16.20
CA VAL A 212 5.56 6.69 -16.39
C VAL A 212 4.24 6.51 -15.65
N VAL A 213 3.96 7.41 -14.72
CA VAL A 213 2.73 7.41 -13.90
C VAL A 213 2.05 8.76 -14.01
N GLY A 214 0.76 8.75 -14.32
CA GLY A 214 -0.01 9.97 -14.62
C GLY A 214 -1.50 9.73 -14.50
N GLU A 215 -2.30 10.34 -15.38
CA GLU A 215 -3.75 10.06 -15.45
C GLU A 215 -4.04 8.63 -15.96
N THR A 216 -3.13 8.05 -16.75
CA THR A 216 -3.25 6.68 -17.29
C THR A 216 -2.58 5.63 -16.39
N PRO A 217 -2.93 4.33 -16.53
CA PRO A 217 -2.23 3.26 -15.81
C PRO A 217 -0.71 3.32 -16.01
N PRO A 218 0.09 2.93 -14.99
CA PRO A 218 1.54 2.96 -15.08
C PRO A 218 2.07 2.19 -16.28
N ARG A 219 3.01 2.79 -17.01
CA ARG A 219 3.66 2.18 -18.17
C ARG A 219 5.14 2.01 -17.91
N GLN A 220 5.65 0.82 -18.21
CA GLN A 220 7.09 0.55 -18.11
C GLN A 220 7.83 1.13 -19.32
N THR A 221 9.00 1.71 -19.06
CA THR A 221 9.90 2.30 -20.05
C THR A 221 11.35 2.15 -19.57
N GLY A 222 12.31 2.77 -20.26
CA GLY A 222 13.70 2.81 -19.84
C GLY A 222 14.41 4.09 -20.29
N ALA A 223 15.45 4.48 -19.57
CA ALA A 223 16.26 5.65 -19.86
C ALA A 223 17.28 5.35 -20.98
N ARG A 224 16.99 5.73 -22.23
CA ARG A 224 17.92 5.53 -23.35
C ARG A 224 19.08 6.52 -23.36
N GLY A 225 18.87 7.70 -22.80
CA GLY A 225 19.89 8.74 -22.70
C GLY A 225 19.40 9.89 -21.83
N LEU A 226 20.35 10.55 -21.17
CA LEU A 226 20.10 11.62 -20.21
C LEU A 226 20.87 12.86 -20.64
N HIS A 227 20.22 14.02 -20.57
CA HIS A 227 20.89 15.30 -20.81
C HIS A 227 20.60 16.29 -19.69
N VAL A 228 21.65 16.96 -19.23
CA VAL A 228 21.58 18.09 -18.30
C VAL A 228 22.27 19.27 -18.99
N HIS A 229 21.55 20.37 -19.17
CA HIS A 229 22.04 21.59 -19.84
C HIS A 229 22.60 21.28 -21.25
N ASP A 230 21.85 20.51 -22.03
CA ASP A 230 22.21 20.08 -23.39
C ASP A 230 23.49 19.22 -23.48
N ARG A 231 24.01 18.74 -22.35
CA ARG A 231 25.15 17.81 -22.30
C ARG A 231 24.69 16.42 -21.90
N GLY A 232 25.10 15.42 -22.68
CA GLY A 232 24.86 14.01 -22.37
C GLY A 232 25.56 13.60 -21.07
N VAL A 233 24.84 12.88 -20.20
CA VAL A 233 25.37 12.36 -18.93
C VAL A 233 24.95 10.89 -18.75
N GLU A 234 25.77 10.11 -18.05
CA GLU A 234 25.41 8.72 -17.72
C GLU A 234 24.55 8.62 -16.47
N LEU A 235 24.73 9.54 -15.52
CA LEU A 235 24.05 9.60 -14.23
C LEU A 235 23.54 11.02 -13.97
N ALA A 236 22.26 11.14 -13.63
CA ALA A 236 21.65 12.37 -13.14
C ALA A 236 21.16 12.19 -11.71
N GLU A 237 21.54 13.10 -10.82
CA GLU A 237 21.18 13.09 -9.40
C GLU A 237 20.32 14.31 -9.08
N ALA A 238 19.32 14.12 -8.23
CA ALA A 238 18.46 15.19 -7.76
C ALA A 238 19.19 16.14 -6.79
N PRO A 239 18.78 17.42 -6.72
CA PRO A 239 17.84 18.08 -7.63
C PRO A 239 18.54 18.50 -8.92
N THR A 240 17.92 18.22 -10.07
CA THR A 240 18.46 18.70 -11.36
C THR A 240 17.39 18.76 -12.43
N ARG A 241 17.53 19.72 -13.36
CA ARG A 241 16.70 19.74 -14.56
C ARG A 241 17.24 18.72 -15.56
N LEU A 242 16.39 17.79 -15.95
CA LEU A 242 16.78 16.60 -16.70
C LEU A 242 15.92 16.45 -17.96
N ALA A 243 16.56 16.15 -19.08
CA ALA A 243 15.91 15.58 -20.26
C ALA A 243 16.21 14.08 -20.31
N VAL A 244 15.16 13.26 -20.40
CA VAL A 244 15.26 11.80 -20.50
C VAL A 244 14.68 11.35 -21.83
N ASN A 245 15.49 10.64 -22.61
CA ASN A 245 15.01 9.91 -23.77
C ASN A 245 14.40 8.57 -23.32
N LEU A 246 13.11 8.37 -23.59
CA LEU A 246 12.33 7.24 -23.08
C LEU A 246 12.19 6.14 -24.14
N ALA A 247 12.36 4.88 -23.71
CA ALA A 247 12.19 3.72 -24.57
C ALA A 247 10.71 3.36 -24.77
N SER A 248 10.36 3.00 -26.01
CA SER A 248 9.10 2.31 -26.33
C SER A 248 7.82 3.07 -25.95
N LEU A 249 7.86 4.41 -25.96
CA LEU A 249 6.72 5.29 -25.73
C LEU A 249 6.54 6.28 -26.88
N GLY A 250 5.30 6.47 -27.33
CA GLY A 250 4.88 7.56 -28.22
C GLY A 250 4.72 8.89 -27.47
N LEU A 251 4.42 9.96 -28.21
CA LEU A 251 4.17 11.29 -27.62
C LEU A 251 2.83 11.35 -26.87
N GLU A 252 1.87 10.55 -27.30
CA GLU A 252 0.55 10.38 -26.73
C GLU A 252 0.56 9.60 -25.41
N ASP A 253 1.66 8.90 -25.11
CA ASP A 253 1.78 8.01 -23.95
C ASP A 253 2.26 8.73 -22.69
N ILE A 254 2.72 9.96 -22.83
CA ILE A 254 3.26 10.77 -21.75
C ILE A 254 2.90 12.23 -21.96
N SER A 255 2.47 12.88 -20.88
CA SER A 255 2.01 14.26 -20.90
C SER A 255 2.65 15.08 -19.77
N ARG A 256 2.57 16.40 -19.90
CA ARG A 256 2.90 17.29 -18.78
C ARG A 256 2.04 16.95 -17.56
N GLY A 257 2.67 16.89 -16.40
CA GLY A 257 2.03 16.47 -15.15
C GLY A 257 2.28 15.00 -14.82
N ASP A 258 2.75 14.20 -15.77
CA ASP A 258 3.18 12.84 -15.48
C ASP A 258 4.49 12.83 -14.69
N VAL A 259 4.72 11.70 -14.04
CA VAL A 259 5.91 11.41 -13.25
C VAL A 259 6.66 10.26 -13.89
N VAL A 260 7.95 10.47 -14.13
CA VAL A 260 8.87 9.37 -14.45
C VAL A 260 9.60 8.94 -13.18
N THR A 261 9.51 7.67 -12.83
CA THR A 261 10.04 7.13 -11.57
C THR A 261 10.67 5.75 -11.75
N SER A 262 11.60 5.39 -10.87
CA SER A 262 12.11 4.02 -10.73
C SER A 262 11.31 3.18 -9.72
N ASP A 263 10.28 3.74 -9.06
CA ASP A 263 9.44 2.98 -8.13
C ASP A 263 8.35 2.18 -8.87
N PRO A 264 8.39 0.84 -8.89
CA PRO A 264 7.36 0.02 -9.51
C PRO A 264 6.00 0.07 -8.78
N ASN A 265 5.97 0.55 -7.53
CA ASN A 265 4.77 0.58 -6.70
C ASN A 265 4.04 1.93 -6.73
N LEU A 266 4.58 2.93 -7.44
CA LEU A 266 3.89 4.20 -7.63
C LEU A 266 2.65 3.96 -8.51
N GLN A 267 1.50 4.37 -8.01
CA GLN A 267 0.22 4.21 -8.67
C GLN A 267 -0.53 5.54 -8.65
N PRO A 268 -1.31 5.86 -9.68
CA PRO A 268 -2.11 7.06 -9.68
C PRO A 268 -3.20 6.97 -8.62
N THR A 269 -3.57 8.12 -8.05
CA THR A 269 -4.56 8.21 -6.98
C THR A 269 -5.57 9.33 -7.23
N SER A 270 -6.84 9.04 -6.93
CA SER A 270 -7.92 10.02 -6.93
C SER A 270 -8.21 10.58 -5.54
N ARG A 271 -7.43 10.19 -4.53
CA ARG A 271 -7.56 10.72 -3.16
C ARG A 271 -6.28 10.60 -2.37
N PHE A 272 -6.01 11.56 -1.52
CA PHE A 272 -4.91 11.47 -0.56
C PHE A 272 -5.28 12.19 0.74
N ASP A 273 -4.64 11.78 1.84
CA ASP A 273 -4.74 12.48 3.11
C ASP A 273 -3.50 13.33 3.35
N ALA A 274 -3.71 14.51 3.93
CA ALA A 274 -2.70 15.54 4.04
C ALA A 274 -2.76 16.29 5.37
N ARG A 275 -1.61 16.83 5.74
CA ARG A 275 -1.50 17.94 6.69
C ARG A 275 -1.64 19.24 5.91
N LEU A 276 -2.59 20.07 6.29
CA LEU A 276 -2.96 21.29 5.60
C LEU A 276 -2.29 22.51 6.24
N THR A 277 -2.03 23.50 5.38
CA THR A 277 -1.66 24.86 5.76
C THR A 277 -2.59 25.80 5.00
N MET A 278 -3.51 26.43 5.72
CA MET A 278 -4.55 27.27 5.13
C MET A 278 -4.16 28.74 5.26
N LEU A 279 -4.22 29.47 4.15
CA LEU A 279 -3.94 30.92 4.11
C LEU A 279 -5.24 31.74 4.20
N LYS A 280 -6.37 31.10 3.97
CA LYS A 280 -7.72 31.66 4.05
C LYS A 280 -8.64 30.60 4.66
N ALA A 281 -9.69 31.04 5.33
CA ALA A 281 -10.73 30.14 5.82
C ALA A 281 -11.41 29.39 4.66
N ILE A 282 -11.53 28.06 4.76
CA ILE A 282 -12.20 27.22 3.76
C ILE A 282 -13.17 26.28 4.44
N ARG A 283 -14.36 26.16 3.87
CA ARG A 283 -15.37 25.20 4.32
C ARG A 283 -15.03 23.79 3.86
N SER A 284 -15.41 22.81 4.66
CA SER A 284 -15.37 21.41 4.23
C SER A 284 -16.22 21.21 2.96
N SER A 285 -15.78 20.32 2.09
CA SER A 285 -16.33 20.02 0.75
C SER A 285 -16.21 21.13 -0.31
N ALA A 286 -15.42 22.18 -0.05
CA ALA A 286 -15.16 23.23 -1.04
C ALA A 286 -14.52 22.67 -2.33
N ALA A 287 -14.99 23.18 -3.47
CA ALA A 287 -14.39 22.92 -4.77
C ALA A 287 -13.10 23.74 -4.94
N LEU A 288 -12.07 23.09 -5.46
CA LEU A 288 -10.72 23.62 -5.50
C LEU A 288 -9.93 23.02 -6.66
N GLU A 289 -8.87 23.72 -7.06
CA GLU A 289 -7.86 23.21 -7.97
C GLU A 289 -6.66 22.74 -7.14
N VAL A 290 -6.31 21.46 -7.28
CA VAL A 290 -5.18 20.83 -6.60
C VAL A 290 -3.98 20.81 -7.52
N TYR A 291 -2.83 21.27 -7.03
CA TYR A 291 -1.55 21.25 -7.73
C TYR A 291 -0.57 20.35 -6.99
N VAL A 292 -0.10 19.28 -7.62
CA VAL A 292 0.92 18.36 -7.08
C VAL A 292 1.99 18.17 -8.15
N GLY A 293 3.24 18.49 -7.83
CA GLY A 293 4.30 18.54 -8.83
C GLY A 293 3.89 19.44 -10.00
N THR A 294 4.11 18.98 -11.23
CA THR A 294 3.74 19.70 -12.46
C THR A 294 2.29 19.44 -12.88
N ALA A 295 1.56 18.60 -12.16
CA ALA A 295 0.19 18.20 -12.45
C ALA A 295 -0.83 19.08 -11.74
N ARG A 296 -2.04 19.14 -12.31
CA ARG A 296 -3.19 19.76 -11.64
C ARG A 296 -4.48 19.03 -11.96
N ALA A 297 -5.40 19.04 -11.01
CA ALA A 297 -6.76 18.61 -11.27
C ALA A 297 -7.79 19.25 -10.32
N PRO A 298 -9.04 19.37 -10.78
CA PRO A 298 -10.15 19.75 -9.93
C PRO A 298 -10.33 18.73 -8.80
N GLY A 299 -10.75 19.21 -7.64
CA GLY A 299 -10.97 18.36 -6.49
C GLY A 299 -11.81 19.00 -5.40
N ARG A 300 -11.93 18.28 -4.29
CA ARG A 300 -12.66 18.70 -3.08
C ARG A 300 -11.87 18.37 -1.83
N LEU A 301 -11.86 19.30 -0.89
CA LEU A 301 -11.25 19.12 0.43
C LEU A 301 -12.30 18.69 1.44
N GLN A 302 -12.09 17.57 2.12
CA GLN A 302 -12.83 17.18 3.32
C GLN A 302 -11.93 17.42 4.54
N ILE A 303 -12.32 18.34 5.41
CA ILE A 303 -11.58 18.61 6.66
C ILE A 303 -11.86 17.48 7.66
N LEU A 304 -10.80 16.95 8.27
CA LEU A 304 -10.84 15.84 9.21
C LEU A 304 -10.60 16.25 10.66
N SER A 305 -9.85 17.33 10.89
CA SER A 305 -9.73 17.96 12.21
C SER A 305 -11.09 18.41 12.77
N PRO A 306 -11.27 18.45 14.11
CA PRO A 306 -12.37 19.14 14.78
C PRO A 306 -12.46 20.62 14.35
N GLU A 307 -13.66 21.17 14.38
CA GLU A 307 -13.88 22.60 14.04
C GLU A 307 -13.23 23.53 15.07
N GLU A 308 -13.13 23.10 16.33
CA GLU A 308 -12.45 23.82 17.43
C GLU A 308 -10.94 23.96 17.21
N GLU A 309 -10.31 23.11 16.39
CA GLU A 309 -8.90 23.23 16.01
C GLU A 309 -8.68 24.25 14.86
N LEU A 310 -9.75 24.85 14.32
CA LEU A 310 -9.71 25.84 13.24
C LEU A 310 -9.94 27.24 13.83
N GLU A 311 -8.87 27.95 14.20
CA GLU A 311 -8.95 29.34 14.64
C GLU A 311 -8.96 30.32 13.45
N ASP A 312 -9.86 31.32 13.50
CA ASP A 312 -9.88 32.61 12.78
C ASP A 312 -9.09 32.68 11.46
N GLY A 313 -9.35 31.73 10.56
CA GLY A 313 -8.83 31.73 9.20
C GLY A 313 -7.30 31.66 9.05
N THR A 314 -6.53 31.39 10.12
CA THR A 314 -5.06 31.39 10.06
C THR A 314 -4.41 30.27 10.90
N ILE A 315 -3.72 29.38 10.17
CA ILE A 315 -2.78 28.29 10.53
C ILE A 315 -2.74 27.79 12.00
N THR A 316 -3.35 26.62 12.17
CA THR A 316 -2.90 25.49 13.00
C THR A 316 -3.01 24.23 12.12
N PRO A 317 -2.09 23.24 12.18
CA PRO A 317 -2.03 22.22 11.15
C PRO A 317 -3.29 21.32 11.18
N ALA A 318 -4.23 21.60 10.28
CA ALA A 318 -5.44 20.81 10.12
C ALA A 318 -5.16 19.54 9.31
N LEU A 319 -5.88 18.47 9.62
CA LEU A 319 -5.86 17.24 8.84
C LEU A 319 -6.98 17.27 7.81
N GLY A 320 -6.70 16.82 6.59
CA GLY A 320 -7.68 16.82 5.51
C GLY A 320 -7.54 15.63 4.57
N ARG A 321 -8.64 15.29 3.90
CA ARG A 321 -8.68 14.38 2.76
C ARG A 321 -8.98 15.18 1.51
N ILE A 322 -8.14 15.07 0.50
CA ILE A 322 -8.37 15.65 -0.81
C ILE A 322 -8.86 14.52 -1.73
N ARG A 323 -9.96 14.79 -2.43
CA ARG A 323 -10.45 13.96 -3.54
C ARG A 323 -10.23 14.74 -4.82
N ILE A 324 -9.75 14.07 -5.85
CA ILE A 324 -9.41 14.66 -7.14
C ILE A 324 -10.22 13.94 -8.20
N ASP A 325 -10.80 14.70 -9.12
CA ASP A 325 -11.68 14.17 -10.15
C ASP A 325 -10.92 13.38 -11.22
N ARG A 326 -9.63 13.70 -11.40
CA ARG A 326 -8.69 13.00 -12.29
C ARG A 326 -7.51 12.45 -11.48
N PRO A 327 -7.19 11.15 -11.59
CA PRO A 327 -6.10 10.56 -10.82
C PRO A 327 -4.75 11.23 -11.13
N LEU A 328 -3.96 11.49 -10.09
CA LEU A 328 -2.61 12.07 -10.21
C LEU A 328 -1.56 11.10 -9.64
N ALA A 329 -0.32 11.21 -10.12
CA ALA A 329 0.83 10.59 -9.46
C ALA A 329 1.15 11.38 -8.19
N VAL A 330 0.92 10.75 -7.03
CA VAL A 330 1.13 11.37 -5.72
C VAL A 330 1.85 10.38 -4.83
N THR A 331 2.79 10.88 -4.04
CA THR A 331 3.53 10.12 -3.04
C THR A 331 3.41 10.78 -1.67
N GLY A 332 3.67 10.01 -0.61
CA GLY A 332 3.83 10.59 0.71
C GLY A 332 5.02 11.55 0.74
N GLY A 333 4.84 12.70 1.40
CA GLY A 333 5.83 13.76 1.50
C GLY A 333 5.75 14.80 0.37
N ASP A 334 5.01 14.53 -0.70
CA ASP A 334 4.79 15.53 -1.74
C ASP A 334 4.10 16.76 -1.15
N ARG A 335 4.57 17.92 -1.61
CA ARG A 335 3.96 19.20 -1.29
C ARG A 335 2.97 19.56 -2.37
N PHE A 336 1.89 20.22 -1.98
CA PHE A 336 0.85 20.61 -2.91
C PHE A 336 0.32 22.01 -2.59
N VAL A 337 -0.25 22.64 -3.61
CA VAL A 337 -0.89 23.95 -3.53
C VAL A 337 -2.36 23.80 -3.87
N LEU A 338 -3.21 24.51 -3.14
CA LEU A 338 -4.65 24.61 -3.37
C LEU A 338 -4.96 26.01 -3.88
N ARG A 339 -5.73 26.09 -4.97
CA ARG A 339 -6.33 27.34 -5.46
C ARG A 339 -7.85 27.25 -5.44
N GLY A 340 -8.51 28.38 -5.23
CA GLY A 340 -9.97 28.44 -5.21
C GLY A 340 -10.56 28.00 -6.55
N GLY A 341 -11.47 27.03 -6.54
CA GLY A 341 -12.15 26.50 -7.73
C GLY A 341 -13.36 27.34 -8.14
N SER A 342 -13.99 26.98 -9.26
CA SER A 342 -15.20 27.64 -9.78
C SER A 342 -16.38 27.57 -8.80
N GLY A 343 -16.85 28.73 -8.33
CA GLY A 343 -17.93 28.88 -7.34
C GLY A 343 -17.89 30.24 -6.60
N LYS A 344 -18.72 30.42 -5.56
CA LYS A 344 -18.67 31.59 -4.66
C LYS A 344 -17.46 31.45 -3.72
N GLY A 345 -16.37 32.18 -3.98
CA GLY A 345 -15.13 32.16 -3.19
C GLY A 345 -13.98 32.92 -3.85
N ALA A 346 -12.75 32.77 -3.33
CA ALA A 346 -11.53 33.38 -3.86
C ALA A 346 -11.04 32.68 -5.14
N PHE A 347 -11.85 32.75 -6.21
CA PHE A 347 -11.61 32.08 -7.49
C PHE A 347 -10.22 32.42 -8.04
N GLY A 348 -9.42 31.39 -8.28
CA GLY A 348 -8.07 31.53 -8.83
C GLY A 348 -7.02 32.06 -7.85
N ALA A 349 -7.33 32.40 -6.60
CA ALA A 349 -6.29 32.75 -5.63
C ALA A 349 -5.65 31.48 -5.03
N VAL A 350 -4.38 31.54 -4.63
CA VAL A 350 -3.81 30.57 -3.68
C VAL A 350 -4.53 30.71 -2.33
N ILE A 351 -5.09 29.59 -1.85
CA ILE A 351 -5.94 29.54 -0.65
C ILE A 351 -5.32 28.70 0.48
N GLY A 352 -4.35 27.84 0.14
CA GLY A 352 -3.66 26.97 1.08
C GLY A 352 -2.86 25.90 0.33
N GLY A 353 -2.38 24.92 1.06
CA GLY A 353 -1.60 23.81 0.54
C GLY A 353 -1.29 22.82 1.65
N GLY A 354 -0.23 22.05 1.50
CA GLY A 354 0.17 21.12 2.55
C GLY A 354 1.17 20.06 2.12
N VAL A 355 1.27 19.04 2.95
CA VAL A 355 2.12 17.85 2.73
C VAL A 355 1.25 16.61 2.73
N VAL A 356 1.44 15.75 1.74
CA VAL A 356 0.76 14.45 1.65
C VAL A 356 1.28 13.52 2.74
N LEU A 357 0.38 12.98 3.56
CA LEU A 357 0.71 12.03 4.61
C LEU A 357 0.51 10.58 4.14
N ASP A 358 -0.60 10.34 3.44
CA ASP A 358 -0.93 9.05 2.85
C ASP A 358 -1.49 9.29 1.44
N ALA A 359 -0.71 8.90 0.43
CA ALA A 359 -1.07 9.10 -0.98
C ALA A 359 -2.19 8.18 -1.45
N ARG A 360 -2.46 7.06 -0.77
CA ARG A 360 -3.48 6.08 -1.17
C ARG A 360 -4.28 5.61 0.05
N PRO A 361 -5.03 6.53 0.69
CA PRO A 361 -5.73 6.21 1.90
C PRO A 361 -6.92 5.27 1.62
N PRO A 362 -7.27 4.39 2.58
CA PRO A 362 -8.42 3.51 2.44
C PRO A 362 -9.73 4.31 2.42
N PRO A 363 -10.83 3.69 1.95
CA PRO A 363 -12.16 4.25 2.16
C PRO A 363 -12.37 4.60 3.64
N MET A 364 -12.89 5.79 3.91
CA MET A 364 -13.11 6.28 5.27
C MET A 364 -14.25 5.49 5.92
N ARG A 365 -13.93 4.51 6.76
CA ARG A 365 -14.92 3.75 7.55
C ARG A 365 -15.11 4.32 8.95
N ASP A 366 -14.00 4.72 9.58
CA ASP A 366 -13.97 5.27 10.94
C ASP A 366 -13.06 6.51 10.97
N ARG A 367 -13.68 7.69 11.11
CA ARG A 367 -12.97 8.98 11.11
C ARG A 367 -12.03 9.12 12.32
N LYS A 368 -12.38 8.54 13.47
CA LYS A 368 -11.57 8.64 14.71
C LYS A 368 -10.30 7.81 14.57
N LYS A 369 -10.41 6.57 14.09
CA LYS A 369 -9.24 5.72 13.80
C LYS A 369 -8.35 6.36 12.74
N ARG A 370 -8.95 6.91 11.67
CA ARG A 370 -8.17 7.56 10.62
C ARG A 370 -7.40 8.77 11.15
N ARG A 371 -8.04 9.61 11.96
CA ARG A 371 -7.36 10.76 12.60
C ARG A 371 -6.17 10.32 13.44
N LYS A 372 -6.29 9.22 14.21
CA LYS A 372 -5.17 8.67 14.99
C LYS A 372 -3.97 8.29 14.11
N VAL A 373 -4.23 7.67 12.94
CA VAL A 373 -3.18 7.35 11.95
C VAL A 373 -2.51 8.63 11.43
N LEU A 374 -3.32 9.61 11.04
CA LEU A 374 -2.80 10.86 10.48
C LEU A 374 -2.01 11.67 11.52
N SER A 375 -2.46 11.73 12.77
CA SER A 375 -1.73 12.37 13.86
C SER A 375 -0.38 11.68 14.13
N ALA A 376 -0.33 10.35 14.07
CA ALA A 376 0.93 9.60 14.19
C ALA A 376 1.89 9.91 13.03
N LEU A 377 1.38 9.99 11.80
CA LEU A 377 2.14 10.38 10.61
C LEU A 377 2.69 11.82 10.72
N VAL A 378 1.91 12.76 11.27
CA VAL A 378 2.37 14.14 11.50
C VAL A 378 3.51 14.20 12.51
N GLY A 379 3.45 13.39 13.57
CA GLY A 379 4.52 13.31 14.57
C GLY A 379 5.80 12.64 14.07
N ALA A 380 5.81 12.10 12.84
CA ALA A 380 6.93 11.39 12.23
C ALA A 380 7.48 10.21 13.06
N ASP A 381 6.73 9.71 14.05
CA ASP A 381 7.10 8.52 14.80
C ASP A 381 6.70 7.27 14.02
N VAL A 382 7.71 6.59 13.47
CA VAL A 382 7.55 5.40 12.64
C VAL A 382 6.86 4.27 13.42
N ALA A 383 7.14 4.12 14.71
CA ALA A 383 6.59 3.04 15.51
C ALA A 383 5.09 3.23 15.79
N SER A 384 4.66 4.42 16.23
CA SER A 384 3.24 4.72 16.40
C SER A 384 2.48 4.72 15.07
N THR A 385 3.11 5.21 13.99
CA THR A 385 2.54 5.17 12.65
C THR A 385 2.23 3.75 12.21
N LEU A 386 3.21 2.85 12.32
CA LEU A 386 3.01 1.43 11.99
C LEU A 386 1.87 0.83 12.80
N ARG A 387 1.88 0.99 14.14
CA ARG A 387 0.82 0.47 15.00
C ARG A 387 -0.56 0.99 14.59
N ALA A 388 -0.67 2.28 14.29
CA ALA A 388 -1.93 2.88 13.87
C ALA A 388 -2.40 2.33 12.51
N LEU A 389 -1.49 2.16 11.53
CA LEU A 389 -1.80 1.60 10.21
C LEU A 389 -2.26 0.15 10.29
N VAL A 390 -1.57 -0.67 11.08
CA VAL A 390 -1.92 -2.08 11.27
C VAL A 390 -3.26 -2.20 12.00
N ALA A 391 -3.51 -1.39 13.03
CA ALA A 391 -4.80 -1.36 13.74
C ALA A 391 -5.97 -0.84 12.87
N GLU A 392 -5.72 0.08 11.94
CA GLU A 392 -6.72 0.53 10.96
C GLU A 392 -7.09 -0.59 9.97
N ARG A 393 -6.12 -1.40 9.57
CA ARG A 393 -6.30 -2.47 8.57
C ARG A 393 -6.89 -3.75 9.17
N ALA A 394 -6.73 -3.94 10.48
CA ALA A 394 -7.28 -5.07 11.21
C ALA A 394 -8.76 -5.32 10.87
N PRO A 395 -9.19 -6.58 10.67
CA PRO A 395 -8.46 -7.83 10.93
C PRO A 395 -7.57 -8.32 9.77
N LYS A 396 -7.42 -7.55 8.68
CA LYS A 396 -6.56 -7.93 7.56
C LYS A 396 -5.11 -7.46 7.79
N PRO A 397 -4.10 -8.16 7.25
CA PRO A 397 -2.72 -7.71 7.33
C PRO A 397 -2.49 -6.44 6.49
N LEU A 398 -1.54 -5.63 6.93
CA LEU A 398 -0.96 -4.53 6.17
C LEU A 398 0.21 -5.07 5.35
N ALA A 399 0.12 -4.96 4.02
CA ALA A 399 1.15 -5.50 3.15
C ALA A 399 2.40 -4.62 3.14
N SER A 400 3.59 -5.22 3.20
CA SER A 400 4.86 -4.47 3.22
C SER A 400 5.05 -3.63 1.95
N LYS A 401 4.59 -4.12 0.79
CA LYS A 401 4.59 -3.39 -0.48
C LYS A 401 3.76 -2.10 -0.45
N ASP A 402 2.77 -1.99 0.44
CA ASP A 402 1.93 -0.81 0.57
C ASP A 402 2.62 0.31 1.37
N LEU A 403 3.80 0.06 1.95
CA LEU A 403 4.51 1.00 2.81
C LEU A 403 5.45 1.95 2.06
N GLY A 404 5.75 1.71 0.78
CA GLY A 404 6.69 2.47 -0.06
C GLY A 404 6.24 3.90 -0.38
N ALA A 405 6.12 4.26 -1.66
CA ALA A 405 5.67 5.59 -2.12
C ALA A 405 4.35 6.11 -1.51
N ARG A 406 3.58 5.27 -0.82
CA ARG A 406 2.34 5.67 -0.15
C ARG A 406 2.57 6.66 1.00
N PHE A 407 3.64 6.51 1.78
CA PHE A 407 3.88 7.29 3.00
C PHE A 407 5.13 8.15 2.89
N SER A 408 5.20 9.21 3.70
CA SER A 408 6.33 10.16 3.73
C SER A 408 7.56 9.62 4.48
N LEU A 409 7.68 8.31 4.65
CA LEU A 409 8.71 7.68 5.48
C LEU A 409 9.52 6.70 4.63
N ALA A 410 10.82 6.62 4.89
CA ALA A 410 11.69 5.64 4.23
C ALA A 410 11.20 4.21 4.52
N THR A 411 11.00 3.40 3.47
CA THR A 411 10.52 2.01 3.59
C THR A 411 11.35 1.20 4.58
N GLN A 412 12.68 1.34 4.53
CA GLN A 412 13.59 0.66 5.46
C GLN A 412 13.37 1.06 6.92
N ALA A 413 12.98 2.31 7.19
CA ALA A 413 12.69 2.76 8.54
C ALA A 413 11.41 2.09 9.07
N ILE A 414 10.36 1.98 8.22
CA ILE A 414 9.12 1.31 8.59
C ILE A 414 9.36 -0.19 8.81
N GLU A 415 10.11 -0.85 7.93
CA GLU A 415 10.45 -2.28 8.06
C GLU A 415 11.22 -2.57 9.35
N ARG A 416 12.26 -1.79 9.66
CA ARG A 416 13.02 -1.91 10.92
C ARG A 416 12.13 -1.67 12.14
N ALA A 417 11.24 -0.68 12.07
CA ALA A 417 10.29 -0.42 13.16
C ALA A 417 9.32 -1.59 13.34
N ALA A 418 8.91 -2.22 12.24
CA ALA A 418 8.01 -3.36 12.25
C ALA A 418 8.65 -4.63 12.79
N GLU A 419 9.93 -4.87 12.50
CA GLU A 419 10.71 -5.95 13.11
C GLU A 419 10.84 -5.75 14.62
N LYS A 420 11.25 -4.55 15.06
CA LYS A 420 11.32 -4.23 16.50
C LYS A 420 9.96 -4.37 17.21
N ALA A 421 8.88 -3.94 16.55
CA ALA A 421 7.53 -4.07 17.10
C ALA A 421 7.07 -5.54 17.13
N ALA A 422 7.51 -6.38 16.19
CA ALA A 422 7.27 -7.81 16.23
C ALA A 422 8.02 -8.49 17.38
N ASP A 423 9.28 -8.10 17.62
CA ASP A 423 10.10 -8.60 18.74
C ASP A 423 9.51 -8.26 20.10
N ARG A 424 8.95 -7.05 20.26
CA ARG A 424 8.22 -6.63 21.46
C ARG A 424 6.82 -7.24 21.58
N GLY A 425 6.37 -7.96 20.55
CA GLY A 425 5.05 -8.55 20.50
C GLY A 425 3.90 -7.54 20.37
N GLU A 426 4.13 -6.36 19.81
CA GLU A 426 3.05 -5.40 19.51
C GLU A 426 2.35 -5.74 18.18
N VAL A 427 3.11 -6.23 17.20
CA VAL A 427 2.61 -6.69 15.90
C VAL A 427 3.08 -8.12 15.64
N VAL A 428 2.47 -8.78 14.66
CA VAL A 428 2.84 -10.14 14.22
C VAL A 428 3.16 -10.10 12.74
N ARG A 429 4.36 -10.58 12.39
CA ARG A 429 4.78 -10.72 10.99
C ARG A 429 4.10 -11.95 10.39
N ILE A 430 3.32 -11.73 9.34
CA ILE A 430 2.81 -12.79 8.49
C ILE A 430 3.78 -12.96 7.33
N LYS A 431 4.39 -14.15 7.26
CA LYS A 431 5.40 -14.47 6.24
C LYS A 431 4.90 -14.12 4.83
N ASP A 432 5.73 -13.41 4.08
CA ASP A 432 5.52 -12.98 2.68
C ASP A 432 4.29 -12.07 2.40
N GLU A 433 3.54 -11.69 3.43
CA GLU A 433 2.28 -10.96 3.29
C GLU A 433 2.26 -9.62 4.04
N GLY A 434 2.95 -9.51 5.19
CA GLY A 434 3.13 -8.24 5.90
C GLY A 434 2.91 -8.33 7.40
N TYR A 435 2.19 -7.35 7.99
CA TYR A 435 2.06 -7.18 9.43
C TYR A 435 0.61 -7.18 9.90
N LEU A 436 0.32 -7.84 11.02
CA LEU A 436 -1.00 -7.90 11.66
C LEU A 436 -0.92 -7.43 13.11
N ASP A 437 -1.99 -6.79 13.57
CA ASP A 437 -2.12 -6.32 14.95
C ASP A 437 -2.26 -7.51 15.90
N ARG A 438 -1.55 -7.48 17.04
CA ARG A 438 -1.59 -8.61 17.98
C ARG A 438 -2.98 -8.81 18.59
N ASP A 439 -3.70 -7.76 18.92
CA ASP A 439 -5.04 -7.87 19.50
C ASP A 439 -6.02 -8.41 18.46
N ALA A 440 -5.87 -8.00 17.20
CA ALA A 440 -6.63 -8.57 16.08
C ALA A 440 -6.35 -10.06 15.89
N LEU A 441 -5.08 -10.51 15.94
CA LEU A 441 -4.74 -11.93 15.88
C LEU A 441 -5.37 -12.70 17.05
N THR A 442 -5.28 -12.14 18.26
CA THR A 442 -5.85 -12.71 19.48
C THR A 442 -7.37 -12.85 19.35
N SER A 443 -8.04 -11.83 18.82
CA SER A 443 -9.48 -11.85 18.55
C SER A 443 -9.86 -12.90 17.50
N LEU A 444 -9.09 -13.03 16.42
CA LEU A 444 -9.30 -14.07 15.40
C LEU A 444 -9.08 -15.47 15.96
N ALA A 445 -8.07 -15.66 16.81
CA ALA A 445 -7.79 -16.93 17.46
C ALA A 445 -8.88 -17.33 18.45
N ARG A 446 -9.43 -16.37 19.22
CA ARG A 446 -10.64 -16.59 20.04
C ARG A 446 -11.81 -17.00 19.16
N LYS A 447 -12.05 -16.30 18.04
CA LYS A 447 -13.13 -16.70 17.13
C LYS A 447 -12.92 -18.09 16.51
N ALA A 448 -11.67 -18.50 16.26
CA ALA A 448 -11.37 -19.86 15.80
C ALA A 448 -11.74 -20.91 16.86
N ARG A 449 -11.46 -20.64 18.15
CA ARG A 449 -11.89 -21.49 19.27
C ARG A 449 -13.42 -21.54 19.39
N ASP A 450 -14.07 -20.40 19.26
CA ASP A 450 -15.54 -20.31 19.32
C ASP A 450 -16.18 -21.08 18.17
N LEU A 451 -15.71 -20.90 16.93
CA LEU A 451 -16.21 -21.65 15.77
C LEU A 451 -16.02 -23.17 15.94
N THR A 452 -14.92 -23.60 16.56
CA THR A 452 -14.66 -25.01 16.86
C THR A 452 -15.62 -25.51 17.94
N ARG A 453 -15.92 -24.69 18.95
CA ARG A 453 -16.89 -24.99 20.02
C ARG A 453 -18.30 -25.10 19.50
N GLU A 454 -18.75 -24.10 18.74
CA GLU A 454 -20.04 -24.06 18.06
C GLU A 454 -20.22 -25.31 17.18
N HIS A 455 -19.14 -25.75 16.50
CA HIS A 455 -19.16 -26.99 15.71
C HIS A 455 -19.37 -28.23 16.58
N HIS A 456 -18.67 -28.35 17.71
CA HIS A 456 -18.82 -29.47 18.64
C HIS A 456 -20.22 -29.50 19.30
N GLU A 457 -20.75 -28.34 19.67
CA GLU A 457 -22.10 -28.22 20.25
C GLU A 457 -23.18 -28.61 19.23
N GLY A 458 -23.02 -28.19 17.97
CA GLY A 458 -23.95 -28.54 16.88
C GLY A 458 -23.76 -29.95 16.31
N HIS A 459 -22.58 -30.55 16.45
CA HIS A 459 -22.25 -31.88 15.92
C HIS A 459 -21.45 -32.73 16.95
N PRO A 460 -22.07 -33.15 18.07
CA PRO A 460 -21.35 -33.83 19.17
C PRO A 460 -20.69 -35.17 18.82
N LEU A 461 -21.06 -35.76 17.68
CA LEU A 461 -20.57 -37.05 17.17
C LEU A 461 -19.39 -36.90 16.19
N GLU A 462 -19.11 -35.69 15.72
CA GLU A 462 -17.96 -35.41 14.85
C GLU A 462 -16.73 -35.13 15.71
N ARG A 463 -15.55 -35.64 15.30
CA ARG A 463 -14.30 -35.46 16.06
C ARG A 463 -13.82 -34.01 16.15
N GLY A 464 -14.23 -33.16 15.21
CA GLY A 464 -13.80 -31.78 15.06
C GLY A 464 -14.26 -31.17 13.74
N ILE A 465 -14.09 -29.86 13.62
CA ILE A 465 -14.36 -29.13 12.38
C ILE A 465 -13.27 -29.42 11.34
N LYS A 466 -13.62 -29.55 10.06
CA LYS A 466 -12.63 -29.62 8.98
C LYS A 466 -11.77 -28.35 8.97
N LEU A 467 -10.45 -28.54 8.89
CA LEU A 467 -9.47 -27.47 8.97
C LEU A 467 -9.63 -26.46 7.81
N GLU A 468 -9.97 -26.95 6.61
CA GLU A 468 -10.26 -26.10 5.45
C GLU A 468 -11.50 -25.23 5.66
N THR A 469 -12.58 -25.80 6.24
CA THR A 469 -13.79 -25.05 6.59
C THR A 469 -13.51 -23.97 7.62
N LEU A 470 -12.71 -24.28 8.65
CA LEU A 470 -12.28 -23.30 9.65
C LEU A 470 -11.44 -22.19 9.03
N ARG A 471 -10.47 -22.54 8.16
CA ARG A 471 -9.66 -21.58 7.40
C ARG A 471 -10.52 -20.66 6.54
N GLN A 472 -11.46 -21.21 5.78
CA GLN A 472 -12.32 -20.43 4.88
C GLN A 472 -13.13 -19.37 5.65
N ARG A 473 -13.82 -19.77 6.73
CA ARG A 473 -14.61 -18.84 7.56
C ARG A 473 -13.77 -17.71 8.15
N LEU A 474 -12.53 -18.01 8.57
CA LEU A 474 -11.61 -16.98 9.07
C LEU A 474 -11.06 -16.12 7.92
N ALA A 475 -10.79 -16.71 6.76
CA ALA A 475 -10.22 -16.03 5.59
C ALA A 475 -11.20 -15.03 4.97
N GLU A 476 -12.50 -15.31 4.97
CA GLU A 476 -13.53 -14.35 4.55
C GLU A 476 -13.46 -13.03 5.35
N ARG A 477 -13.05 -13.12 6.61
CA ARG A 477 -12.92 -11.96 7.51
C ARG A 477 -11.55 -11.28 7.42
N ALA A 478 -10.47 -12.07 7.46
CA ALA A 478 -9.11 -11.57 7.68
C ALA A 478 -8.13 -11.83 6.51
N GLY A 479 -8.54 -12.59 5.51
CA GLY A 479 -7.67 -13.12 4.45
C GLY A 479 -7.04 -14.45 4.84
N ALA A 480 -6.67 -15.26 3.83
CA ALA A 480 -6.09 -16.59 4.03
C ALA A 480 -4.81 -16.60 4.91
N PRO A 481 -3.87 -15.65 4.75
CA PRO A 481 -2.65 -15.63 5.56
C PRO A 481 -2.91 -15.41 7.05
N ALA A 482 -3.80 -14.46 7.37
CA ALA A 482 -4.19 -14.17 8.75
C ALA A 482 -5.01 -15.32 9.37
N ALA A 483 -5.85 -16.00 8.58
CA ALA A 483 -6.59 -17.18 9.03
C ALA A 483 -5.66 -18.32 9.46
N GLN A 484 -4.62 -18.61 8.66
CA GLN A 484 -3.65 -19.66 8.98
C GLN A 484 -2.89 -19.35 10.28
N GLU A 485 -2.47 -18.09 10.47
CA GLU A 485 -1.77 -17.69 11.68
C GLU A 485 -2.69 -17.65 12.91
N ALA A 486 -3.96 -17.25 12.74
CA ALA A 486 -4.96 -17.29 13.80
C ALA A 486 -5.22 -18.71 14.32
N ILE A 487 -5.27 -19.72 13.43
CA ILE A 487 -5.43 -21.13 13.83
C ILE A 487 -4.20 -21.60 14.61
N ARG A 488 -2.98 -21.27 14.17
CA ARG A 488 -1.76 -21.59 14.93
C ARG A 488 -1.76 -20.93 16.31
N HIS A 489 -2.20 -19.68 16.38
CA HIS A 489 -2.28 -18.95 17.64
C HIS A 489 -3.36 -19.52 18.57
N ALA A 490 -4.50 -19.97 18.03
CA ALA A 490 -5.57 -20.61 18.78
C ALA A 490 -5.15 -21.94 19.44
N ALA A 491 -4.14 -22.62 18.89
CA ALA A 491 -3.58 -23.85 19.48
C ALA A 491 -2.67 -23.61 20.69
N LYS A 492 -2.26 -22.35 20.97
CA LYS A 492 -1.37 -22.04 22.09
C LYS A 492 -2.14 -22.02 23.42
N LYS A 493 -1.59 -22.67 24.45
CA LYS A 493 -2.13 -22.66 25.83
C LYS A 493 -2.09 -21.27 26.50
N SER A 494 -1.27 -20.36 26.00
CA SER A 494 -1.12 -18.99 26.52
C SER A 494 -2.33 -18.09 26.24
N LEU A 495 -3.19 -18.46 25.29
CA LEU A 495 -4.41 -17.72 24.99
C LEU A 495 -5.53 -18.17 25.92
N GLU A 496 -6.31 -17.24 26.44
CA GLU A 496 -7.46 -17.50 27.33
C GLU A 496 -8.51 -18.42 26.70
N GLY A 497 -8.99 -19.41 27.46
CA GLY A 497 -9.90 -20.45 27.01
C GLY A 497 -9.19 -21.74 26.60
N ILE A 498 -9.98 -22.74 26.17
CA ILE A 498 -9.46 -24.07 25.82
C ILE A 498 -8.82 -24.02 24.42
N PRO A 499 -7.58 -24.49 24.24
CA PRO A 499 -6.90 -24.46 22.95
C PRO A 499 -7.52 -25.43 21.95
N ILE A 500 -7.25 -25.19 20.67
CA ILE A 500 -7.55 -26.16 19.61
C ILE A 500 -6.34 -27.09 19.37
N LEU A 501 -6.62 -28.34 19.08
CA LEU A 501 -5.70 -29.34 18.58
C LEU A 501 -5.99 -29.55 17.09
N VAL A 502 -4.95 -29.49 16.28
CA VAL A 502 -5.03 -29.77 14.83
C VAL A 502 -4.47 -31.17 14.60
N GLU A 503 -5.33 -32.10 14.17
CA GLU A 503 -5.00 -33.50 13.89
C GLU A 503 -5.29 -33.80 12.42
N GLY A 504 -4.26 -33.82 11.58
CA GLY A 504 -4.45 -34.03 10.13
C GLY A 504 -5.27 -32.90 9.49
N ASP A 505 -6.46 -33.25 9.00
CA ASP A 505 -7.38 -32.34 8.30
C ASP A 505 -8.50 -31.80 9.19
N ILE A 506 -8.46 -32.05 10.51
CA ILE A 506 -9.47 -31.56 11.47
C ILE A 506 -8.86 -30.71 12.58
N ALA A 507 -9.69 -29.81 13.14
CA ALA A 507 -9.41 -29.04 14.33
C ALA A 507 -10.47 -29.32 15.40
N ARG A 508 -10.06 -29.54 16.65
CA ARG A 508 -10.96 -29.82 17.78
C ARG A 508 -10.46 -29.11 19.03
N ILE A 509 -11.33 -28.84 19.99
CA ILE A 509 -10.93 -28.32 21.31
C ILE A 509 -10.18 -29.40 22.12
N GLU A 510 -9.11 -29.01 22.82
CA GLU A 510 -8.36 -29.90 23.74
C GLU A 510 -9.29 -30.43 24.83
N GLY A 511 -9.30 -31.75 25.05
CA GLY A 511 -10.20 -32.41 26.01
C GLY A 511 -11.60 -32.70 25.50
N PHE A 512 -11.96 -32.31 24.27
CA PHE A 512 -13.20 -32.78 23.66
C PHE A 512 -13.11 -34.28 23.35
N VAL A 513 -14.11 -35.02 23.81
CA VAL A 513 -14.32 -36.44 23.52
C VAL A 513 -15.67 -36.55 22.80
N ASP A 514 -15.66 -37.11 21.60
CA ASP A 514 -16.85 -37.25 20.77
C ASP A 514 -17.86 -38.20 21.43
N GLY A 515 -19.11 -37.75 21.54
CA GLY A 515 -20.21 -38.53 22.09
C GLY A 515 -20.27 -38.68 23.62
N VAL A 516 -19.55 -37.85 24.39
CA VAL A 516 -19.73 -37.78 25.86
C VAL A 516 -20.88 -36.83 26.20
N GLY A 517 -22.05 -37.41 26.50
CA GLY A 517 -23.24 -36.70 27.01
C GLY A 517 -24.49 -37.59 27.04
N PRO A 518 -25.42 -37.41 28.00
CA PRO A 518 -26.59 -38.28 28.18
C PRO A 518 -27.56 -38.27 26.98
N VAL A 519 -27.58 -37.18 26.20
CA VAL A 519 -28.44 -37.03 25.00
C VAL A 519 -27.87 -37.78 23.79
N VAL A 520 -26.55 -37.95 23.72
CA VAL A 520 -25.85 -38.58 22.58
C VAL A 520 -25.67 -40.09 22.77
N GLY A 521 -25.63 -40.56 24.02
CA GLY A 521 -25.50 -41.97 24.36
C GLY A 521 -26.70 -42.84 23.91
N GLY A 522 -27.91 -42.30 23.88
CA GLY A 522 -29.13 -43.05 23.52
C GLY A 522 -29.12 -43.60 22.08
N PRO A 523 -28.99 -42.75 21.04
CA PRO A 523 -28.91 -43.21 19.66
C PRO A 523 -27.68 -44.08 19.36
N VAL A 524 -26.52 -43.76 19.95
CA VAL A 524 -25.29 -44.54 19.78
C VAL A 524 -25.44 -45.94 20.37
N GLU A 525 -25.98 -46.06 21.58
CA GLU A 525 -26.19 -47.36 22.23
C GLU A 525 -27.27 -48.19 21.53
N LYS A 526 -28.36 -47.55 21.05
CA LYS A 526 -29.37 -48.22 20.22
C LYS A 526 -28.78 -48.76 18.92
N ALA A 527 -27.98 -47.95 18.22
CA ALA A 527 -27.30 -48.39 17.00
C ALA A 527 -26.27 -49.49 17.29
N ARG A 528 -25.52 -49.39 18.40
CA ARG A 528 -24.58 -50.41 18.84
C ARG A 528 -25.27 -51.75 19.08
N ARG A 529 -26.40 -51.75 19.81
CA ARG A 529 -27.22 -52.95 20.05
C ARG A 529 -27.76 -53.52 18.74
N ALA A 530 -28.31 -52.69 17.87
CA ALA A 530 -28.81 -53.15 16.58
C ALA A 530 -27.73 -53.77 15.70
N LEU A 531 -26.50 -53.25 15.73
CA LEU A 531 -25.36 -53.87 15.05
C LEU A 531 -24.94 -55.18 15.71
N ALA A 532 -24.90 -55.23 17.05
CA ALA A 532 -24.60 -56.46 17.80
C ALA A 532 -25.63 -57.58 17.51
N ASP A 533 -26.93 -57.24 17.50
CA ASP A 533 -28.02 -58.15 17.17
C ASP A 533 -27.96 -58.62 15.71
N ALA A 534 -27.55 -57.74 14.79
CA ALA A 534 -27.37 -58.09 13.38
C ALA A 534 -26.11 -58.96 13.15
N GLY A 535 -25.07 -58.80 13.97
CA GLY A 535 -23.83 -59.55 13.89
C GLY A 535 -23.21 -59.51 12.49
N LEU A 536 -22.99 -60.70 11.92
CA LEU A 536 -22.45 -60.89 10.57
C LEU A 536 -23.45 -60.56 9.44
N LYS A 537 -24.76 -60.50 9.72
CA LYS A 537 -25.76 -60.13 8.69
C LYS A 537 -25.64 -58.65 8.31
N GLY A 538 -25.11 -57.85 9.24
CA GLY A 538 -24.89 -56.41 9.10
C GLY A 538 -26.16 -55.60 8.86
N THR A 539 -26.03 -54.28 8.95
CA THR A 539 -27.14 -53.35 8.76
C THR A 539 -26.72 -52.22 7.83
N GLY A 540 -27.65 -51.76 6.98
CA GLY A 540 -27.41 -50.61 6.08
C GLY A 540 -27.78 -49.27 6.72
N GLU A 541 -27.29 -48.17 6.13
CA GLU A 541 -27.57 -46.79 6.58
C GLU A 541 -29.07 -46.51 6.71
N PHE A 542 -29.87 -46.97 5.74
CA PHE A 542 -31.31 -46.77 5.72
C PHE A 542 -32.02 -47.43 6.92
N ALA A 543 -31.69 -48.67 7.24
CA ALA A 543 -32.31 -49.40 8.34
C ALA A 543 -31.95 -48.79 9.71
N ILE A 544 -30.73 -48.28 9.88
CA ILE A 544 -30.36 -47.53 11.10
C ILE A 544 -31.07 -46.16 11.13
N THR A 545 -31.31 -45.55 9.98
CA THR A 545 -32.09 -44.30 9.88
C THR A 545 -33.53 -44.51 10.34
N GLU A 546 -34.19 -45.58 9.90
CA GLU A 546 -35.53 -45.95 10.36
C GLU A 546 -35.57 -46.26 11.86
N LEU A 547 -34.57 -46.99 12.36
CA LEU A 547 -34.48 -47.37 13.77
C LEU A 547 -34.30 -46.15 14.70
N LEU A 548 -33.42 -45.23 14.32
CA LEU A 548 -33.08 -44.09 15.15
C LEU A 548 -34.07 -42.93 15.00
N ALA A 549 -34.82 -42.88 13.89
CA ALA A 549 -35.72 -41.78 13.53
C ALA A 549 -35.05 -40.40 13.58
N VAL A 550 -33.76 -40.33 13.20
CA VAL A 550 -32.96 -39.11 13.13
C VAL A 550 -32.52 -38.83 11.69
N PRO A 551 -32.16 -37.58 11.34
CA PRO A 551 -31.66 -37.25 10.00
C PRO A 551 -30.46 -38.12 9.58
N VAL A 552 -30.40 -38.47 8.29
CA VAL A 552 -29.33 -39.33 7.71
C VAL A 552 -27.92 -38.84 8.06
N LYS A 553 -27.72 -37.53 8.16
CA LYS A 553 -26.43 -36.92 8.56
C LYS A 553 -26.01 -37.35 9.97
N GLU A 554 -26.94 -37.40 10.92
CA GLU A 554 -26.68 -37.84 12.29
C GLU A 554 -26.42 -39.35 12.35
N VAL A 555 -27.16 -40.15 11.58
CA VAL A 555 -26.93 -41.60 11.44
C VAL A 555 -25.51 -41.89 10.97
N ARG A 556 -25.03 -41.18 9.94
CA ARG A 556 -23.65 -41.30 9.46
C ARG A 556 -22.63 -40.97 10.53
N ALA A 557 -22.89 -39.95 11.35
CA ALA A 557 -22.02 -39.57 12.45
C ALA A 557 -21.98 -40.64 13.55
N VAL A 558 -23.13 -41.24 13.89
CA VAL A 558 -23.24 -42.38 14.83
C VAL A 558 -22.45 -43.59 14.31
N LEU A 559 -22.68 -43.98 13.05
CA LEU A 559 -22.02 -45.12 12.44
C LEU A 559 -20.50 -44.91 12.33
N ALA A 560 -20.07 -43.70 11.94
CA ALA A 560 -18.66 -43.35 11.92
C ALA A 560 -18.04 -43.42 13.32
N LYS A 561 -18.76 -42.99 14.38
CA LYS A 561 -18.31 -43.13 15.76
C LYS A 561 -18.16 -44.61 16.18
N LEU A 562 -19.16 -45.45 15.92
CA LEU A 562 -19.11 -46.88 16.26
C LEU A 562 -17.94 -47.61 15.58
N VAL A 563 -17.61 -47.24 14.34
CA VAL A 563 -16.43 -47.78 13.66
C VAL A 563 -15.13 -47.32 14.32
N ARG A 564 -15.04 -46.04 14.72
CA ARG A 564 -13.87 -45.48 15.39
C ARG A 564 -13.64 -46.08 16.79
N ASP A 565 -14.71 -46.23 17.56
CA ASP A 565 -14.67 -46.80 18.91
C ASP A 565 -14.43 -48.33 18.89
N GLY A 566 -14.35 -48.93 17.70
CA GLY A 566 -14.07 -50.36 17.53
C GLY A 566 -15.27 -51.25 17.80
N HIS A 567 -16.49 -50.72 17.79
CA HIS A 567 -17.73 -51.51 17.93
C HIS A 567 -18.27 -52.02 16.60
N ALA A 568 -17.94 -51.36 15.49
CA ALA A 568 -18.43 -51.72 14.17
C ALA A 568 -17.34 -51.77 13.11
N ILE A 569 -17.60 -52.49 12.01
CA ILE A 569 -16.80 -52.45 10.79
C ILE A 569 -17.68 -52.06 9.60
N ALA A 570 -17.21 -51.13 8.77
CA ALA A 570 -17.88 -50.76 7.52
C ALA A 570 -17.27 -51.52 6.32
N ALA A 571 -18.11 -52.20 5.54
CA ALA A 571 -17.73 -52.85 4.29
C ALA A 571 -18.92 -52.89 3.31
N GLY A 572 -18.69 -52.57 2.03
CA GLY A 572 -19.71 -52.68 0.97
C GLY A 572 -20.99 -51.86 1.19
N GLY A 573 -20.91 -50.72 1.91
CA GLY A 573 -22.09 -49.91 2.26
C GLY A 573 -22.94 -50.46 3.40
N GLN A 574 -22.44 -51.47 4.12
CA GLN A 574 -23.05 -52.03 5.33
C GLN A 574 -22.11 -51.91 6.53
N TRP A 575 -22.69 -51.95 7.73
CA TRP A 575 -21.97 -51.96 9.00
C TRP A 575 -22.25 -53.26 9.73
N PHE A 576 -21.19 -53.87 10.23
CA PHE A 576 -21.19 -55.17 10.92
C PHE A 576 -20.69 -54.99 12.34
N ASP A 577 -21.12 -55.86 13.25
CA ASP A 577 -20.55 -55.93 14.60
C ASP A 577 -19.07 -56.32 14.56
N ARG A 578 -18.23 -55.60 15.31
CA ARG A 578 -16.78 -55.86 15.32
C ARG A 578 -16.45 -57.26 15.84
N ALA A 579 -17.08 -57.68 16.94
CA ALA A 579 -16.75 -58.94 17.59
C ALA A 579 -17.14 -60.13 16.69
N ALA A 580 -18.29 -60.04 16.02
CA ALA A 580 -18.74 -61.03 15.06
C ALA A 580 -17.76 -61.17 13.87
N VAL A 581 -17.30 -60.05 13.31
CA VAL A 581 -16.32 -60.07 12.20
C VAL A 581 -14.95 -60.58 12.67
N ASP A 582 -14.53 -60.29 13.89
CA ASP A 582 -13.28 -60.82 14.45
C ASP A 582 -13.34 -62.32 14.73
N ALA A 583 -14.49 -62.83 15.19
CA ALA A 583 -14.71 -64.26 15.34
C ALA A 583 -14.66 -64.97 13.98
N LEU A 584 -15.30 -64.38 12.95
CA LEU A 584 -15.23 -64.90 11.58
C LEU A 584 -13.80 -64.85 11.03
N ARG A 585 -13.06 -63.76 11.30
CA ARG A 585 -11.65 -63.64 10.93
C ARG A 585 -10.81 -64.74 11.57
N ALA A 586 -11.02 -65.03 12.85
CA ALA A 586 -10.33 -66.12 13.53
C ALA A 586 -10.68 -67.49 12.93
N ALA A 587 -11.93 -67.72 12.56
CA ALA A 587 -12.36 -68.94 11.87
C ALA A 587 -11.69 -69.09 10.48
N VAL A 588 -11.58 -68.00 9.72
CA VAL A 588 -10.88 -67.97 8.43
C VAL A 588 -9.39 -68.27 8.61
N VAL A 589 -8.74 -67.68 9.60
CA VAL A 589 -7.33 -67.98 9.92
C VAL A 589 -7.17 -69.44 10.34
N GLY A 590 -8.10 -69.98 11.14
CA GLY A 590 -8.12 -71.39 11.52
C GLY A 590 -8.30 -72.33 10.32
N HIS A 591 -9.16 -71.96 9.36
CA HIS A 591 -9.34 -72.70 8.11
C HIS A 591 -8.03 -72.80 7.34
N PHE A 592 -7.28 -71.70 7.23
CA PHE A 592 -5.97 -71.70 6.59
C PHE A 592 -4.88 -72.49 7.33
N GLY A 593 -5.12 -72.87 8.59
CA GLY A 593 -4.27 -73.82 9.31
C GLY A 593 -4.49 -75.28 8.91
N ALA A 594 -5.65 -75.60 8.32
CA ALA A 594 -6.02 -76.96 7.91
C ALA A 594 -6.18 -77.13 6.39
N HIS A 595 -6.39 -76.04 5.64
CA HIS A 595 -6.66 -76.03 4.21
C HIS A 595 -5.94 -74.87 3.51
N ASP A 596 -5.32 -75.11 2.35
CA ASP A 596 -4.53 -74.08 1.65
C ASP A 596 -5.39 -73.03 0.92
N VAL A 597 -6.66 -73.36 0.67
CA VAL A 597 -7.58 -72.58 -0.16
C VAL A 597 -8.92 -72.41 0.55
N LEU A 598 -9.51 -71.23 0.40
CA LEU A 598 -10.85 -70.88 0.86
C LEU A 598 -11.69 -70.43 -0.33
N THR A 599 -12.65 -71.26 -0.72
CA THR A 599 -13.62 -70.95 -1.77
C THR A 599 -14.73 -70.03 -1.24
N ILE A 600 -15.46 -69.39 -2.15
CA ILE A 600 -16.63 -68.57 -1.77
C ILE A 600 -17.73 -69.42 -1.14
N ALA A 601 -17.88 -70.70 -1.53
CA ALA A 601 -18.87 -71.60 -0.96
C ALA A 601 -18.55 -71.89 0.51
N GLU A 602 -17.32 -72.32 0.79
CA GLU A 602 -16.85 -72.62 2.16
C GLU A 602 -16.92 -71.40 3.08
N PHE A 603 -16.59 -70.20 2.57
CA PHE A 603 -16.73 -68.98 3.36
C PHE A 603 -18.19 -68.68 3.70
N LYS A 604 -19.13 -68.95 2.78
CA LYS A 604 -20.57 -68.75 3.02
C LYS A 604 -21.12 -69.77 4.00
N ASP A 605 -20.65 -71.01 3.94
CA ASP A 605 -21.02 -72.06 4.89
C ASP A 605 -20.49 -71.75 6.29
N MET A 606 -19.26 -71.26 6.39
CA MET A 606 -18.62 -70.85 7.65
C MET A 606 -19.27 -69.60 8.27
N SER A 607 -19.64 -68.61 7.45
CA SER A 607 -20.21 -67.34 7.93
C SER A 607 -21.74 -67.37 8.08
N GLY A 608 -22.42 -68.33 7.43
CA GLY A 608 -23.88 -68.37 7.33
C GLY A 608 -24.48 -67.21 6.50
N LEU A 609 -23.69 -66.59 5.63
CA LEU A 609 -24.06 -65.35 4.92
C LEU A 609 -24.43 -65.55 3.44
N GLY A 610 -25.31 -64.66 2.97
CA GLY A 610 -25.60 -64.50 1.54
C GLY A 610 -24.44 -63.83 0.77
N ARG A 611 -24.47 -63.91 -0.57
CA ARG A 611 -23.43 -63.30 -1.44
C ARG A 611 -23.26 -61.80 -1.19
N LYS A 612 -24.35 -61.09 -0.90
CA LYS A 612 -24.38 -59.63 -0.69
C LYS A 612 -23.51 -59.17 0.48
N GLN A 613 -23.47 -59.95 1.57
CA GLN A 613 -22.67 -59.67 2.76
C GLN A 613 -21.30 -60.33 2.73
N ALA A 614 -21.23 -61.54 2.17
CA ALA A 614 -20.01 -62.32 2.14
C ALA A 614 -18.91 -61.67 1.30
N ILE A 615 -19.25 -61.13 0.11
CA ILE A 615 -18.25 -60.53 -0.79
C ILE A 615 -17.57 -59.30 -0.15
N PRO A 616 -18.29 -58.31 0.42
CA PRO A 616 -17.65 -57.18 1.10
C PRO A 616 -16.74 -57.57 2.27
N LEU A 617 -17.11 -58.58 3.06
CA LEU A 617 -16.28 -59.06 4.18
C LEU A 617 -15.02 -59.78 3.68
N LEU A 618 -15.12 -60.51 2.57
CA LEU A 618 -13.97 -61.11 1.91
C LEU A 618 -13.01 -60.05 1.35
N GLU A 619 -13.53 -59.01 0.68
CA GLU A 619 -12.72 -57.88 0.21
C GLU A 619 -12.06 -57.11 1.36
N LEU A 620 -12.74 -57.00 2.51
CA LEU A 620 -12.17 -56.43 3.72
C LEU A 620 -10.98 -57.28 4.22
N PHE A 621 -11.12 -58.61 4.28
CA PHE A 621 -10.06 -59.53 4.68
C PHE A 621 -8.89 -59.56 3.69
N ASP A 622 -9.17 -59.35 2.41
CA ASP A 622 -8.14 -59.17 1.39
C ASP A 622 -7.36 -57.86 1.64
N ARG A 623 -8.07 -56.76 1.91
CA ARG A 623 -7.47 -55.44 2.17
C ARG A 623 -6.63 -55.40 3.45
N ASP A 624 -7.07 -56.08 4.51
CA ASP A 624 -6.34 -56.10 5.78
C ASP A 624 -5.26 -57.17 5.86
N GLY A 625 -5.10 -58.00 4.82
CA GLY A 625 -4.05 -59.00 4.69
C GLY A 625 -4.33 -60.33 5.39
N THR A 626 -5.58 -60.60 5.77
CA THR A 626 -6.01 -61.91 6.28
C THR A 626 -6.07 -62.95 5.16
N SER A 627 -6.59 -62.58 4.00
CA SER A 627 -6.61 -63.42 2.80
C SER A 627 -5.97 -62.71 1.62
N VAL A 628 -5.67 -63.46 0.56
CA VAL A 628 -5.28 -62.91 -0.74
C VAL A 628 -6.09 -63.61 -1.81
N ARG A 629 -6.80 -62.84 -2.63
CA ARG A 629 -7.57 -63.36 -3.76
C ARG A 629 -6.65 -63.91 -4.86
N ARG A 630 -6.89 -65.16 -5.27
CA ARG A 630 -6.26 -65.83 -6.42
C ARG A 630 -7.34 -66.46 -7.29
N GLY A 631 -7.71 -65.77 -8.37
CA GLY A 631 -8.83 -66.18 -9.21
C GLY A 631 -10.17 -66.11 -8.46
N ASP A 632 -10.87 -67.24 -8.42
CA ASP A 632 -12.16 -67.39 -7.73
C ASP A 632 -12.01 -67.73 -6.24
N ASP A 633 -10.80 -68.13 -5.82
CA ASP A 633 -10.51 -68.57 -4.47
C ASP A 633 -9.60 -67.60 -3.72
N ARG A 634 -9.42 -67.86 -2.41
CA ARG A 634 -8.54 -67.10 -1.53
C ARG A 634 -7.53 -68.01 -0.86
N VAL A 635 -6.30 -67.51 -0.74
CA VAL A 635 -5.20 -68.18 -0.03
C VAL A 635 -4.81 -67.37 1.21
N ALA A 636 -4.07 -67.99 2.12
CA ALA A 636 -3.61 -67.36 3.35
C ALA A 636 -2.79 -66.09 3.10
N GLY A 637 -3.27 -64.96 3.62
CA GLY A 637 -2.58 -63.67 3.56
C GLY A 637 -1.48 -63.53 4.62
N PRO A 638 -0.72 -62.42 4.60
CA PRO A 638 0.39 -62.20 5.53
C PRO A 638 0.03 -62.30 7.01
N LYS A 639 -1.22 -62.00 7.39
CA LYS A 639 -1.70 -62.07 8.78
C LYS A 639 -2.27 -63.44 9.17
N ALA A 640 -2.53 -64.31 8.21
CA ALA A 640 -3.07 -65.65 8.44
C ALA A 640 -2.00 -66.76 8.38
N ARG A 641 -0.77 -66.42 7.97
CA ARG A 641 0.35 -67.37 8.01
C ARG A 641 0.85 -67.54 9.45
N PRO A 642 1.15 -68.77 9.90
CA PRO A 642 1.86 -68.95 11.17
C PRO A 642 3.17 -68.17 11.11
N LYS A 643 3.48 -67.42 12.17
CA LYS A 643 4.80 -66.80 12.32
C LYS A 643 5.80 -67.95 12.45
N VAL A 644 6.63 -68.15 11.42
CA VAL A 644 7.78 -69.06 11.47
C VAL A 644 8.79 -68.51 12.46
#